data_AF-A0A8B6DRE8-F1
#
_entry.id   AF-A0A8B6DRE8-F1
#
_cell.length_a   1.000
_cell.length_b   1.000
_cell.length_c   1.000
_cell.angle_alpha   90.00
_cell.angle_beta   90.00
_cell.angle_gamma   90.00
#
_symmetry.space_group_name_H-M   'P 1'
#
loop_
_entity.id
_entity.type
_entity.pdbx_description
1 polymer ?
#
loop_
_entity_poly.entity_id
_entity_poly.type
_entity_poly.pdbx_seq_one_letter_code
_entity_poly.pdbx_strand_id
1 'polypeptide(L)'
;MVAKCGINKETFSEHLSPHHLLHYQAYISAVAATKEFLIMEDTGILSLLGSKTFDELFHIKTRKDLSLAFVIDYSGSMGADIAAVKERIIQHVTATIGSDNEPADYVLSLFNDPVTMNRAFVFRDGYEMIKKIDSIIVGGGDDCPEFAADGILRAIKLSRNFSTLFVFTDADAKDKDKQQEAANAARAKTIPITTFSTGTCSRRRRSVHNTHVNRRETSSFFQRLAKATGGIVYRTTKEKLNGVLNDVIEKTFPVAEVVLDSFEWSLTSNDNTMFVVDSTVTVLKVAVCCSGEDSGVELFYPNGTKETFASRLSQKLVTKRKEVIISLQRPPPGRYKLQRKLPNEWSVNVTAQSPVKLETEILEYTESGALPVLKGSPLAGKNYTFYVNIYNLGENGTCNDLILTDMLGNELFKIHIIQTTTRMAVRCAAIFSTPNEFFQLKLNGTDKNGFEFSRKNSLVFKPTNVKLRIIPPDTAVLGKEVLVYYEVENTGTINETYEVAISDDHSASVLPMRRQHTILAGDRSNGSFTMKPTLTFSILKYAITVYLGSSSEITQRILKTVLVTDIERPVCTVVTVNGSCNNSSLNTAQCHKYQWFAKAEITFKGTELENFTSSVGSATELVYDDISGLRHGPVNISIKGSCCTPSVVLAAVDTEGYIAQCRVEFSGGQIVTPMEFNDLDNSPVATDKSDGSYTVIVIAIVVGVIIVVVLSIIGFIAYRKFKQASYNVNYNVNQNIKEGIDKNQRPNIVEYHPVKLEEVSDEKENL
;
A
#
# COMPACT_ATOMS: atom_id res chain seq x y z
N MET A 1 19.08 -3.95 -30.13
CA MET A 1 19.33 -2.50 -30.11
C MET A 1 19.99 -2.16 -28.79
N VAL A 2 21.16 -1.50 -28.79
CA VAL A 2 21.77 -0.99 -27.56
C VAL A 2 21.19 0.41 -27.31
N ALA A 3 20.69 0.68 -26.10
CA ALA A 3 20.21 2.01 -25.75
C ALA A 3 21.38 3.00 -25.87
N LYS A 4 21.16 4.19 -26.44
CA LYS A 4 22.23 5.20 -26.63
C LYS A 4 22.25 6.28 -25.54
N CYS A 5 21.21 6.37 -24.73
CA CYS A 5 21.05 7.33 -23.64
C CYS A 5 20.00 6.80 -22.64
N GLY A 6 19.94 7.41 -21.45
CA GLY A 6 18.90 7.15 -20.44
C GLY A 6 19.38 6.35 -19.23
N ILE A 7 18.63 6.47 -18.14
CA ILE A 7 18.82 5.71 -16.90
C ILE A 7 17.64 4.74 -16.82
N ASN A 8 17.91 3.45 -16.99
CA ASN A 8 16.90 2.42 -16.80
C ASN A 8 16.61 2.28 -15.30
N LYS A 9 15.35 2.45 -14.90
CA LYS A 9 14.91 2.34 -13.51
C LYS A 9 15.20 0.96 -12.91
N GLU A 10 15.17 -0.08 -13.71
CA GLU A 10 15.14 -1.47 -13.25
C GLU A 10 16.49 -2.22 -13.40
N THR A 11 17.52 -1.59 -14.00
CA THR A 11 18.83 -2.26 -14.18
C THR A 11 20.04 -1.32 -14.17
N PHE A 12 21.13 -1.82 -13.59
CA PHE A 12 22.46 -1.20 -13.63
C PHE A 12 23.32 -1.70 -14.79
N SER A 13 22.77 -2.52 -15.68
CA SER A 13 23.50 -3.03 -16.85
C SER A 13 23.85 -1.88 -17.78
N GLU A 14 25.15 -1.70 -18.03
CA GLU A 14 25.68 -0.69 -18.96
C GLU A 14 25.05 -0.81 -20.37
N HIS A 15 24.76 -2.04 -20.82
CA HIS A 15 24.17 -2.30 -22.14
C HIS A 15 22.69 -1.89 -22.25
N LEU A 16 21.95 -1.91 -21.13
CA LEU A 16 20.52 -1.59 -21.08
C LEU A 16 20.24 -0.21 -20.45
N SER A 17 21.25 0.38 -19.82
CA SER A 17 21.21 1.62 -19.07
C SER A 17 22.55 2.36 -19.28
N PRO A 18 22.69 3.11 -20.38
CA PRO A 18 23.95 3.78 -20.73
C PRO A 18 24.46 4.74 -19.66
N HIS A 19 23.54 5.30 -18.86
CA HIS A 19 23.87 6.14 -17.71
C HIS A 19 23.68 5.42 -16.36
N HIS A 20 23.88 4.11 -16.30
CA HIS A 20 23.73 3.30 -15.07
C HIS A 20 24.50 3.85 -13.86
N LEU A 21 25.65 4.51 -14.09
CA LEU A 21 26.44 5.17 -13.05
C LEU A 21 25.66 6.26 -12.28
N LEU A 22 24.67 6.88 -12.93
CA LEU A 22 23.82 7.92 -12.34
C LEU A 22 22.55 7.37 -11.68
N HIS A 23 22.34 6.04 -11.69
CA HIS A 23 21.11 5.41 -11.19
C HIS A 23 20.80 5.76 -9.74
N TYR A 24 21.81 5.73 -8.87
CA TYR A 24 21.65 6.12 -7.47
C TYR A 24 21.27 7.60 -7.29
N GLN A 25 21.87 8.49 -8.09
CA GLN A 25 21.56 9.92 -8.05
C GLN A 25 20.15 10.20 -8.59
N ALA A 26 19.74 9.49 -9.63
CA ALA A 26 18.38 9.54 -10.15
C ALA A 26 17.36 9.02 -9.13
N TYR A 27 17.65 7.93 -8.43
CA TYR A 27 16.83 7.43 -7.33
C TYR A 27 16.67 8.47 -6.22
N ILE A 28 17.76 9.08 -5.74
CA ILE A 28 17.69 10.14 -4.72
C ILE A 28 16.85 11.31 -5.21
N SER A 29 17.06 11.75 -6.44
CA SER A 29 16.34 12.87 -7.03
C SER A 29 14.84 12.58 -7.16
N ALA A 30 14.47 11.35 -7.57
CA ALA A 30 13.08 10.93 -7.65
C ALA A 30 12.40 10.86 -6.27
N VAL A 31 13.11 10.37 -5.25
CA VAL A 31 12.63 10.38 -3.86
C VAL A 31 12.45 11.82 -3.37
N ALA A 32 13.41 12.71 -3.64
CA ALA A 32 13.33 14.11 -3.29
C ALA A 32 12.12 14.78 -3.96
N ALA A 33 11.96 14.63 -5.28
CA ALA A 33 10.83 15.17 -6.02
C ALA A 33 9.47 14.65 -5.52
N THR A 34 9.39 13.35 -5.18
CA THR A 34 8.17 12.77 -4.61
C THR A 34 7.85 13.37 -3.23
N LYS A 35 8.88 13.55 -2.38
CA LYS A 35 8.71 14.23 -1.10
C LYS A 35 8.29 15.68 -1.30
N GLU A 36 8.90 16.38 -2.24
CA GLU A 36 8.54 17.77 -2.52
C GLU A 36 7.07 17.87 -2.95
N PHE A 37 6.65 17.03 -3.90
CA PHE A 37 5.28 16.99 -4.38
C PHE A 37 4.26 16.67 -3.27
N LEU A 38 4.57 15.72 -2.38
CA LEU A 38 3.63 15.29 -1.34
C LEU A 38 3.63 16.21 -0.11
N ILE A 39 4.80 16.60 0.37
CA ILE A 39 4.97 17.15 1.73
C ILE A 39 5.87 18.39 1.81
N MET A 40 6.25 19.03 0.69
CA MET A 40 6.97 20.31 0.76
C MET A 40 6.10 21.37 1.43
N GLU A 41 6.75 22.20 2.23
CA GLU A 41 6.14 23.38 2.82
C GLU A 41 5.62 24.32 1.72
N ASP A 42 4.43 24.90 1.92
CA ASP A 42 3.72 25.84 1.04
C ASP A 42 3.24 25.33 -0.32
N THR A 43 3.83 24.28 -0.87
CA THR A 43 3.62 23.86 -2.28
C THR A 43 3.30 22.38 -2.44
N GLY A 44 3.60 21.54 -1.45
CA GLY A 44 3.24 20.12 -1.47
C GLY A 44 1.74 19.91 -1.25
N ILE A 45 1.21 18.80 -1.76
CA ILE A 45 -0.23 18.46 -1.64
C ILE A 45 -0.69 18.52 -0.17
N LEU A 46 0.14 18.09 0.79
CA LEU A 46 -0.19 18.15 2.22
C LEU A 46 -0.41 19.59 2.70
N SER A 47 0.44 20.53 2.27
CA SER A 47 0.33 21.95 2.64
C SER A 47 -0.85 22.62 1.94
N LEU A 48 -1.11 22.26 0.68
CA LEU A 48 -2.18 22.84 -0.13
C LEU A 48 -3.58 22.38 0.28
N LEU A 49 -3.73 21.09 0.61
CA LEU A 49 -5.01 20.51 1.01
C LEU A 49 -5.25 20.55 2.53
N GLY A 50 -4.18 20.71 3.32
CA GLY A 50 -4.21 20.51 4.76
C GLY A 50 -4.25 19.03 5.15
N SER A 51 -3.80 18.72 6.37
CA SER A 51 -3.58 17.34 6.83
C SER A 51 -4.80 16.45 6.73
N LYS A 52 -6.00 16.96 7.07
CA LYS A 52 -7.23 16.16 7.08
C LYS A 52 -7.64 15.70 5.68
N THR A 53 -7.66 16.60 4.69
CA THR A 53 -8.05 16.26 3.31
C THR A 53 -6.98 15.42 2.63
N PHE A 54 -5.70 15.66 2.96
CA PHE A 54 -4.61 14.79 2.54
C PHE A 54 -4.79 13.36 3.08
N ASP A 55 -5.10 13.21 4.36
CA ASP A 55 -5.36 11.91 5.01
C ASP A 55 -6.54 11.18 4.35
N GLU A 56 -7.63 11.90 4.02
CA GLU A 56 -8.79 11.34 3.30
C GLU A 56 -8.44 10.91 1.87
N LEU A 57 -7.71 11.74 1.11
CA LEU A 57 -7.35 11.50 -0.29
C LEU A 57 -6.44 10.27 -0.45
N PHE A 58 -5.47 10.11 0.45
CA PHE A 58 -4.53 8.99 0.43
C PHE A 58 -4.98 7.82 1.30
N HIS A 59 -6.16 7.91 1.91
CA HIS A 59 -6.67 6.97 2.91
C HIS A 59 -5.67 6.70 4.05
N ILE A 60 -4.86 7.71 4.42
CA ILE A 60 -3.94 7.67 5.54
C ILE A 60 -4.78 7.88 6.79
N LYS A 61 -5.22 6.79 7.41
CA LYS A 61 -5.97 6.89 8.67
C LYS A 61 -5.01 7.10 9.82
N THR A 62 -5.03 8.27 10.43
CA THR A 62 -4.30 8.54 11.67
C THR A 62 -5.18 8.22 12.88
N ARG A 63 -4.58 8.03 14.05
CA ARG A 63 -5.30 7.67 15.30
C ARG A 63 -6.37 8.69 15.69
N LYS A 64 -6.19 9.94 15.27
CA LYS A 64 -7.09 11.08 15.45
C LYS A 64 -8.43 10.95 14.70
N ASP A 65 -8.61 9.87 13.92
CA ASP A 65 -9.87 9.55 13.23
C ASP A 65 -10.69 8.44 13.91
N LEU A 66 -10.13 7.75 14.91
CA LEU A 66 -10.72 6.57 15.55
C LEU A 66 -11.23 6.86 16.96
N SER A 67 -12.16 6.04 17.44
CA SER A 67 -12.64 6.07 18.83
C SER A 67 -11.83 5.13 19.72
N LEU A 68 -11.73 5.48 21.00
CA LEU A 68 -11.30 4.57 22.06
C LEU A 68 -12.49 4.22 22.96
N ALA A 69 -12.96 2.97 22.92
CA ALA A 69 -14.21 2.57 23.58
C ALA A 69 -14.01 1.61 24.75
N PHE A 70 -14.69 1.89 25.86
CA PHE A 70 -14.73 1.07 27.08
C PHE A 70 -16.17 0.72 27.44
N VAL A 71 -16.41 -0.54 27.81
CA VAL A 71 -17.69 -1.07 28.27
C VAL A 71 -17.47 -1.70 29.65
N ILE A 72 -18.09 -1.17 30.69
CA ILE A 72 -17.79 -1.52 32.08
C ILE A 72 -19.05 -1.97 32.79
N ASP A 73 -19.00 -3.16 33.35
CA ASP A 73 -19.94 -3.67 34.35
C ASP A 73 -19.76 -2.88 35.66
N TYR A 74 -20.83 -2.30 36.20
CA TYR A 74 -20.78 -1.56 37.47
C TYR A 74 -21.74 -2.14 38.53
N SER A 75 -22.12 -3.40 38.39
CA SER A 75 -22.89 -4.14 39.39
C SER A 75 -22.18 -4.21 40.75
N GLY A 76 -22.92 -4.54 41.81
CA GLY A 76 -22.35 -4.67 43.16
C GLY A 76 -21.23 -5.72 43.26
N SER A 77 -21.25 -6.76 42.42
CA SER A 77 -20.22 -7.83 42.41
C SER A 77 -18.87 -7.34 41.93
N MET A 78 -18.86 -6.35 41.03
CA MET A 78 -17.66 -5.66 40.55
C MET A 78 -16.93 -4.85 41.64
N GLY A 79 -17.49 -4.71 42.85
CA GLY A 79 -16.91 -3.87 43.90
C GLY A 79 -15.44 -4.16 44.27
N ALA A 80 -14.99 -5.41 44.13
CA ALA A 80 -13.59 -5.77 44.36
C ALA A 80 -12.67 -5.50 43.15
N ASP A 81 -13.22 -5.38 41.94
CA ASP A 81 -12.48 -5.31 40.68
C ASP A 81 -12.51 -3.90 40.06
N ILE A 82 -13.58 -3.13 40.32
CA ILE A 82 -13.86 -1.84 39.68
C ILE A 82 -12.76 -0.80 39.94
N ALA A 83 -12.14 -0.81 41.13
CA ALA A 83 -11.08 0.14 41.47
C ALA A 83 -9.86 -0.06 40.57
N ALA A 84 -9.45 -1.31 40.35
CA ALA A 84 -8.36 -1.66 39.45
C ALA A 84 -8.71 -1.36 37.98
N VAL A 85 -9.96 -1.62 37.56
CA VAL A 85 -10.43 -1.28 36.21
C VAL A 85 -10.36 0.24 35.98
N LYS A 86 -10.89 1.04 36.91
CA LYS A 86 -10.85 2.51 36.84
C LYS A 86 -9.44 3.03 36.74
N GLU A 87 -8.56 2.62 37.66
CA GLU A 87 -7.18 3.09 37.73
C GLU A 87 -6.46 2.88 36.39
N ARG A 88 -6.67 1.74 35.73
CA ARG A 88 -6.02 1.41 34.46
C ARG A 88 -6.58 2.15 33.27
N ILE A 89 -7.91 2.26 33.18
CA ILE A 89 -8.52 3.06 32.11
C ILE A 89 -8.08 4.52 32.25
N ILE A 90 -8.02 5.05 33.48
CA ILE A 90 -7.54 6.40 33.75
C ILE A 90 -6.07 6.56 33.34
N GLN A 91 -5.18 5.66 33.76
CA GLN A 91 -3.77 5.68 33.36
C GLN A 91 -3.61 5.66 31.84
N HIS A 92 -4.39 4.81 31.15
CA HIS A 92 -4.31 4.69 29.70
C HIS A 92 -4.83 5.93 28.97
N VAL A 93 -6.02 6.44 29.36
CA VAL A 93 -6.57 7.68 28.79
C VAL A 93 -5.61 8.85 29.05
N THR A 94 -4.99 8.91 30.23
CA THR A 94 -3.99 9.94 30.54
C THR A 94 -2.75 9.83 29.64
N ALA A 95 -2.31 8.61 29.34
CA ALA A 95 -1.17 8.39 28.44
C ALA A 95 -1.47 8.73 26.97
N THR A 96 -2.75 8.74 26.55
CA THR A 96 -3.12 9.10 25.18
C THR A 96 -3.29 10.60 24.99
N ILE A 97 -3.71 11.36 26.00
CA ILE A 97 -3.96 12.81 25.93
C ILE A 97 -2.69 13.56 25.46
N GLY A 98 -2.82 14.37 24.41
CA GLY A 98 -1.73 15.17 23.86
C GLY A 98 -0.66 14.38 23.09
N SER A 99 -0.81 13.06 22.94
CA SER A 99 0.10 12.20 22.18
C SER A 99 -0.37 12.01 20.72
N ASP A 100 0.50 11.51 19.84
CA ASP A 100 0.11 11.09 18.49
C ASP A 100 -0.91 9.93 18.49
N ASN A 101 -1.10 9.27 19.63
CA ASN A 101 -2.06 8.19 19.83
C ASN A 101 -3.40 8.66 20.41
N GLU A 102 -3.61 9.98 20.58
CA GLU A 102 -4.87 10.52 21.06
C GLU A 102 -6.01 10.16 20.09
N PRO A 103 -7.09 9.50 20.56
CA PRO A 103 -8.25 9.19 19.74
C PRO A 103 -9.07 10.45 19.45
N ALA A 104 -9.93 10.35 18.46
CA ALA A 104 -10.83 11.42 18.07
C ALA A 104 -11.97 11.67 19.08
N ASP A 105 -12.41 10.59 19.72
CA ASP A 105 -13.37 10.59 20.81
C ASP A 105 -13.19 9.34 21.69
N TYR A 106 -13.54 9.50 22.96
CA TYR A 106 -13.57 8.46 23.96
C TYR A 106 -15.02 8.04 24.19
N VAL A 107 -15.29 6.74 24.11
CA VAL A 107 -16.62 6.17 24.32
C VAL A 107 -16.64 5.37 25.61
N LEU A 108 -17.60 5.63 26.48
CA LEU A 108 -17.81 4.86 27.71
C LEU A 108 -19.24 4.34 27.75
N SER A 109 -19.39 3.04 27.87
CA SER A 109 -20.68 2.39 28.13
C SER A 109 -20.64 1.70 29.48
N LEU A 110 -21.60 2.02 30.34
CA LEU A 110 -21.78 1.40 31.65
C LEU A 110 -23.00 0.49 31.58
N PHE A 111 -22.90 -0.73 32.08
CA PHE A 111 -24.02 -1.66 32.09
C PHE A 111 -24.23 -2.37 33.44
N ASN A 112 -25.49 -2.74 33.69
CA ASN A 112 -25.99 -3.31 34.94
C ASN A 112 -27.39 -3.93 34.73
N ASP A 113 -28.00 -4.47 35.77
CA ASP A 113 -29.38 -4.94 35.85
C ASP A 113 -30.20 -4.06 36.80
N PRO A 114 -31.37 -3.56 36.38
CA PRO A 114 -32.04 -3.79 35.08
C PRO A 114 -31.43 -3.02 33.91
N VAL A 115 -31.72 -3.45 32.67
CA VAL A 115 -31.23 -2.83 31.41
C VAL A 115 -31.44 -1.32 31.33
N THR A 116 -32.43 -0.78 32.04
CA THR A 116 -32.71 0.67 32.14
C THR A 116 -31.56 1.45 32.82
N MET A 117 -30.68 0.76 33.53
CA MET A 117 -29.47 1.29 34.15
C MET A 117 -28.29 1.40 33.19
N ASN A 118 -28.37 0.84 31.98
CA ASN A 118 -27.32 0.95 30.97
C ASN A 118 -27.25 2.39 30.42
N ARG A 119 -26.05 2.96 30.39
CA ARG A 119 -25.78 4.33 29.96
C ARG A 119 -24.56 4.35 29.06
N ALA A 120 -24.54 5.18 28.02
CA ALA A 120 -23.33 5.38 27.22
C ALA A 120 -23.07 6.87 26.97
N PHE A 121 -21.81 7.22 26.91
CA PHE A 121 -21.29 8.59 26.85
C PHE A 121 -20.19 8.67 25.78
N VAL A 122 -20.06 9.85 25.17
CA VAL A 122 -18.98 10.19 24.23
C VAL A 122 -18.32 11.46 24.71
N PHE A 123 -17.00 11.46 24.81
CA PHE A 123 -16.19 12.60 25.22
C PHE A 123 -15.18 12.93 24.12
N ARG A 124 -15.00 14.23 23.85
CA ARG A 124 -13.88 14.67 23.00
C ARG A 124 -12.63 14.98 23.81
N ASP A 125 -12.81 15.25 25.10
CA ASP A 125 -11.73 15.51 26.05
C ASP A 125 -11.49 14.27 26.93
N GLY A 126 -10.26 13.76 26.93
CA GLY A 126 -9.85 12.63 27.77
C GLY A 126 -9.97 12.90 29.27
N TYR A 127 -9.84 14.15 29.72
CA TYR A 127 -10.03 14.52 31.12
C TYR A 127 -11.49 14.41 31.56
N GLU A 128 -12.45 14.71 30.68
CA GLU A 128 -13.88 14.51 30.96
C GLU A 128 -14.22 13.01 31.09
N MET A 129 -13.62 12.18 30.24
CA MET A 129 -13.72 10.73 30.31
C MET A 129 -13.15 10.20 31.64
N ILE A 130 -11.96 10.64 32.03
CA ILE A 130 -11.33 10.30 33.32
C ILE A 130 -12.24 10.66 34.49
N LYS A 131 -12.76 11.90 34.51
CA LYS A 131 -13.69 12.37 35.54
C LYS A 131 -14.94 11.49 35.60
N LYS A 132 -15.46 11.06 34.45
CA LYS A 132 -16.62 10.18 34.41
C LYS A 132 -16.31 8.79 34.96
N ILE A 133 -15.16 8.21 34.59
CA ILE A 133 -14.71 6.90 35.09
C ILE A 133 -14.53 6.93 36.61
N ASP A 134 -13.89 7.98 37.12
CA ASP A 134 -13.64 8.12 38.56
C ASP A 134 -14.96 8.19 39.36
N SER A 135 -15.99 8.81 38.77
CA SER A 135 -17.33 8.92 39.37
C SER A 135 -18.17 7.63 39.41
N ILE A 136 -17.72 6.51 38.81
CA ILE A 136 -18.53 5.27 38.77
C ILE A 136 -18.66 4.70 40.18
N ILE A 137 -19.88 4.62 40.71
CA ILE A 137 -20.14 3.97 42.01
C ILE A 137 -20.80 2.63 41.70
N VAL A 138 -20.23 1.55 42.23
CA VAL A 138 -20.84 0.21 42.09
C VAL A 138 -22.12 0.13 42.91
N GLY A 139 -23.13 -0.53 42.35
CA GLY A 139 -24.42 -0.73 43.00
C GLY A 139 -25.40 -1.41 42.04
N GLY A 140 -26.52 -1.92 42.56
CA GLY A 140 -27.44 -2.73 41.76
C GLY A 140 -26.92 -4.15 41.50
N GLY A 141 -27.66 -4.93 40.70
CA GLY A 141 -27.33 -6.33 40.40
C GLY A 141 -27.72 -7.33 41.50
N ASP A 142 -29.01 -7.34 41.90
CA ASP A 142 -29.54 -8.30 42.88
C ASP A 142 -29.47 -9.77 42.37
N ASP A 143 -29.50 -9.96 41.06
CA ASP A 143 -29.39 -11.26 40.41
C ASP A 143 -28.46 -11.27 39.19
N CYS A 144 -27.38 -12.03 39.32
CA CYS A 144 -26.40 -12.29 38.26
C CYS A 144 -26.99 -13.39 37.33
N PRO A 145 -27.08 -13.25 35.98
CA PRO A 145 -26.28 -12.42 35.04
C PRO A 145 -26.81 -11.00 34.69
N GLU A 146 -26.01 -10.19 33.96
CA GLU A 146 -26.19 -8.74 33.68
C GLU A 146 -26.44 -8.42 32.17
N PHE A 147 -27.01 -7.25 31.82
CA PHE A 147 -27.34 -6.87 30.42
C PHE A 147 -26.15 -6.35 29.58
N ALA A 148 -25.14 -7.22 29.38
CA ALA A 148 -23.89 -6.87 28.72
C ALA A 148 -24.01 -6.62 27.19
N ALA A 149 -24.89 -7.33 26.48
CA ALA A 149 -24.99 -7.18 25.02
C ALA A 149 -25.51 -5.78 24.64
N ASP A 150 -26.48 -5.28 25.38
CA ASP A 150 -27.01 -3.93 25.25
C ASP A 150 -25.92 -2.87 25.52
N GLY A 151 -25.12 -3.05 26.58
CA GLY A 151 -23.96 -2.20 26.87
C GLY A 151 -22.95 -2.14 25.72
N ILE A 152 -22.62 -3.30 25.14
CA ILE A 152 -21.73 -3.41 23.98
C ILE A 152 -22.31 -2.73 22.74
N LEU A 153 -23.58 -2.98 22.41
CA LEU A 153 -24.26 -2.39 21.26
C LEU A 153 -24.26 -0.85 21.32
N ARG A 154 -24.49 -0.28 22.50
CA ARG A 154 -24.44 1.17 22.71
C ARG A 154 -23.05 1.74 22.40
N ALA A 155 -21.99 1.09 22.89
CA ALA A 155 -20.62 1.51 22.61
C ALA A 155 -20.28 1.42 21.11
N ILE A 156 -20.64 0.30 20.45
CA ILE A 156 -20.43 0.14 19.00
C ILE A 156 -21.17 1.23 18.21
N LYS A 157 -22.41 1.55 18.58
CA LYS A 157 -23.21 2.57 17.90
C LYS A 157 -22.53 3.94 17.94
N LEU A 158 -21.95 4.30 19.08
CA LEU A 158 -21.27 5.58 19.29
C LEU A 158 -19.84 5.62 18.75
N SER A 159 -19.17 4.46 18.65
CA SER A 159 -17.80 4.36 18.14
C SER A 159 -17.72 4.57 16.62
N ARG A 160 -16.63 5.14 16.15
CA ARG A 160 -16.30 5.26 14.72
C ARG A 160 -15.89 3.91 14.15
N ASN A 161 -15.95 3.77 12.84
CA ASN A 161 -15.51 2.54 12.16
C ASN A 161 -14.01 2.32 12.40
N PHE A 162 -13.58 1.06 12.44
CA PHE A 162 -12.19 0.60 12.65
C PHE A 162 -11.62 0.88 14.05
N SER A 163 -12.44 1.33 14.98
CA SER A 163 -12.07 1.59 16.39
C SER A 163 -11.86 0.30 17.19
N THR A 164 -11.24 0.38 18.36
CA THR A 164 -11.11 -0.77 19.29
C THR A 164 -12.06 -0.61 20.48
N LEU A 165 -12.64 -1.73 20.94
CA LEU A 165 -13.59 -1.75 22.05
C LEU A 165 -13.17 -2.77 23.13
N PHE A 166 -13.06 -2.30 24.37
CA PHE A 166 -12.72 -3.12 25.54
C PHE A 166 -13.93 -3.30 26.46
N VAL A 167 -14.16 -4.53 26.93
CA VAL A 167 -15.27 -4.89 27.82
C VAL A 167 -14.71 -5.41 29.15
N PHE A 168 -15.26 -4.99 30.29
CA PHE A 168 -14.86 -5.41 31.64
C PHE A 168 -16.08 -5.91 32.40
N THR A 169 -16.05 -7.14 32.91
CA THR A 169 -17.17 -7.75 33.65
C THR A 169 -16.74 -8.93 34.51
N ASP A 170 -17.46 -9.19 35.60
CA ASP A 170 -17.31 -10.40 36.41
C ASP A 170 -18.48 -11.39 36.25
N ALA A 171 -19.43 -11.07 35.37
CA ALA A 171 -20.68 -11.78 35.16
C ALA A 171 -20.88 -12.28 33.73
N ASP A 172 -21.88 -13.14 33.57
CA ASP A 172 -22.37 -13.58 32.27
C ASP A 172 -23.34 -12.53 31.67
N ALA A 173 -23.57 -12.58 30.35
CA ALA A 173 -24.61 -11.76 29.72
C ALA A 173 -26.01 -12.37 29.94
N LYS A 174 -27.00 -11.58 30.35
CA LYS A 174 -28.42 -11.93 30.52
C LYS A 174 -29.17 -11.89 29.19
N ASP A 175 -28.78 -10.98 28.31
CA ASP A 175 -29.32 -10.73 26.96
C ASP A 175 -28.51 -11.47 25.86
N LYS A 176 -28.32 -12.79 26.05
CA LYS A 176 -27.52 -13.63 25.13
C LYS A 176 -28.11 -13.70 23.72
N ASP A 177 -29.40 -13.43 23.56
CA ASP A 177 -30.13 -13.36 22.29
C ASP A 177 -29.61 -12.24 21.37
N LYS A 178 -29.16 -11.11 21.95
CA LYS A 178 -28.58 -9.97 21.20
C LYS A 178 -27.12 -10.17 20.77
N GLN A 179 -26.51 -11.32 21.05
CA GLN A 179 -25.11 -11.58 20.69
C GLN A 179 -24.85 -11.40 19.20
N GLN A 180 -25.71 -11.98 18.35
CA GLN A 180 -25.49 -11.96 16.91
C GLN A 180 -25.65 -10.54 16.34
N GLU A 181 -26.56 -9.76 16.93
CA GLU A 181 -26.73 -8.34 16.62
C GLU A 181 -25.45 -7.55 16.96
N ALA A 182 -24.91 -7.71 18.16
CA ALA A 182 -23.65 -7.09 18.57
C ALA A 182 -22.47 -7.49 17.66
N ALA A 183 -22.38 -8.78 17.29
CA ALA A 183 -21.36 -9.27 16.36
C ALA A 183 -21.51 -8.66 14.96
N ASN A 184 -22.74 -8.51 14.46
CA ASN A 184 -23.01 -7.91 13.15
C ASN A 184 -22.68 -6.41 13.16
N ALA A 185 -23.09 -5.69 14.20
CA ALA A 185 -22.81 -4.26 14.34
C ALA A 185 -21.30 -3.99 14.42
N ALA A 186 -20.56 -4.77 15.20
CA ALA A 186 -19.10 -4.65 15.28
C ALA A 186 -18.41 -5.00 13.96
N ARG A 187 -18.85 -6.06 13.24
CA ARG A 187 -18.30 -6.40 11.92
C ARG A 187 -18.55 -5.32 10.88
N ALA A 188 -19.76 -4.75 10.85
CA ALA A 188 -20.12 -3.67 9.94
C ALA A 188 -19.21 -2.44 10.14
N LYS A 189 -18.79 -2.19 11.37
CA LYS A 189 -17.82 -1.13 11.71
C LYS A 189 -16.38 -1.61 11.78
N THR A 190 -16.08 -2.89 11.54
CA THR A 190 -14.73 -3.49 11.72
C THR A 190 -14.11 -3.18 13.09
N ILE A 191 -14.88 -3.34 14.17
CA ILE A 191 -14.44 -3.10 15.55
C ILE A 191 -14.11 -4.44 16.22
N PRO A 192 -12.83 -4.74 16.54
CA PRO A 192 -12.49 -5.89 17.37
C PRO A 192 -12.95 -5.67 18.83
N ILE A 193 -13.58 -6.68 19.42
CA ILE A 193 -14.07 -6.63 20.81
C ILE A 193 -13.17 -7.47 21.73
N THR A 194 -12.45 -6.79 22.61
CA THR A 194 -11.59 -7.43 23.61
C THR A 194 -12.28 -7.43 24.97
N THR A 195 -12.49 -8.59 25.57
CA THR A 195 -13.20 -8.73 26.86
C THR A 195 -12.26 -9.16 27.97
N PHE A 196 -12.34 -8.54 29.14
CA PHE A 196 -11.71 -8.93 30.39
C PHE A 196 -12.77 -9.45 31.35
N SER A 197 -12.66 -10.71 31.74
CA SER A 197 -13.60 -11.40 32.62
C SER A 197 -12.91 -11.94 33.87
N THR A 198 -13.37 -11.52 35.06
CA THR A 198 -12.71 -11.84 36.36
C THR A 198 -13.41 -12.93 37.19
N GLY A 199 -14.60 -13.37 36.80
CA GLY A 199 -15.41 -14.26 37.64
C GLY A 199 -16.54 -14.98 36.92
N THR A 200 -17.25 -15.82 37.67
CA THR A 200 -18.50 -16.46 37.27
C THR A 200 -19.52 -16.32 38.41
N CYS A 201 -20.77 -15.96 38.09
CA CYS A 201 -21.84 -15.82 39.07
C CYS A 201 -21.95 -17.10 39.93
N SER A 202 -21.54 -17.04 41.21
CA SER A 202 -21.69 -18.15 42.14
C SER A 202 -23.05 -18.06 42.82
N ARG A 203 -23.98 -18.96 42.46
CA ARG A 203 -25.26 -19.11 43.19
C ARG A 203 -24.99 -19.46 44.65
N ARG A 204 -25.20 -18.50 45.55
CA ARG A 204 -25.16 -18.74 47.00
C ARG A 204 -26.37 -19.60 47.40
N ARG A 205 -26.09 -20.86 47.76
CA ARG A 205 -26.83 -21.78 48.65
C ARG A 205 -28.37 -21.77 48.62
N ARG A 206 -28.95 -22.81 48.00
CA ARG A 206 -30.01 -23.62 48.64
C ARG A 206 -29.59 -25.09 48.62
N SER A 207 -29.41 -25.64 49.82
CA SER A 207 -29.10 -27.03 50.09
C SER A 207 -30.25 -27.93 49.62
N VAL A 208 -30.06 -28.68 48.53
CA VAL A 208 -30.77 -29.95 48.29
C VAL A 208 -29.84 -30.90 47.55
N HIS A 209 -29.61 -32.05 48.19
CA HIS A 209 -29.12 -33.34 47.73
C HIS A 209 -28.48 -33.48 46.33
N ASN A 210 -27.20 -33.88 46.36
CA ASN A 210 -26.55 -34.88 45.51
C ASN A 210 -27.13 -35.10 44.09
N THR A 211 -26.78 -34.22 43.16
CA THR A 211 -26.64 -34.57 41.75
C THR A 211 -25.44 -33.80 41.18
N HIS A 212 -24.51 -34.53 40.57
CA HIS A 212 -23.42 -33.97 39.76
C HIS A 212 -24.02 -33.25 38.54
N VAL A 213 -24.53 -32.03 38.73
CA VAL A 213 -24.98 -31.19 37.62
C VAL A 213 -23.81 -30.35 37.15
N ASN A 214 -23.41 -30.63 35.91
CA ASN A 214 -22.39 -29.93 35.15
C ASN A 214 -22.34 -28.42 35.43
N ARG A 215 -21.12 -27.96 35.71
CA ARG A 215 -20.69 -26.59 36.01
C ARG A 215 -20.97 -25.68 34.79
N ARG A 216 -22.23 -25.25 34.64
CA ARG A 216 -22.77 -24.54 33.46
C ARG A 216 -22.29 -23.09 33.34
N GLU A 217 -21.63 -22.84 32.22
CA GLU A 217 -22.02 -21.85 31.19
C GLU A 217 -21.71 -20.35 31.31
N THR A 218 -20.70 -19.94 32.04
CA THR A 218 -20.26 -18.52 32.04
C THR A 218 -19.39 -18.08 30.84
N SER A 219 -19.38 -18.85 29.74
CA SER A 219 -18.32 -18.74 28.73
C SER A 219 -18.76 -18.48 27.29
N SER A 220 -19.99 -18.74 26.87
CA SER A 220 -20.25 -18.74 25.42
C SER A 220 -20.51 -17.38 24.78
N PHE A 221 -20.95 -16.35 25.53
CA PHE A 221 -21.37 -15.09 24.94
C PHE A 221 -20.19 -14.27 24.40
N PHE A 222 -19.30 -13.79 25.26
CA PHE A 222 -18.14 -12.98 24.89
C PHE A 222 -17.17 -13.72 23.97
N GLN A 223 -17.05 -15.04 24.15
CA GLN A 223 -16.18 -15.87 23.31
C GLN A 223 -16.60 -15.89 21.84
N ARG A 224 -17.91 -15.98 21.54
CA ARG A 224 -18.34 -15.92 20.13
C ARG A 224 -18.32 -14.50 19.59
N LEU A 225 -18.48 -13.47 20.44
CA LEU A 225 -18.29 -12.08 20.03
C LEU A 225 -16.86 -11.80 19.62
N ALA A 226 -15.89 -12.17 20.47
CA ALA A 226 -14.46 -12.06 20.17
C ALA A 226 -14.11 -12.80 18.86
N LYS A 227 -14.52 -14.06 18.73
CA LYS A 227 -14.32 -14.83 17.48
C LYS A 227 -14.94 -14.16 16.25
N ALA A 228 -16.16 -13.64 16.35
CA ALA A 228 -16.84 -13.02 15.22
C ALA A 228 -16.27 -11.66 14.81
N THR A 229 -15.54 -10.99 15.71
CA THR A 229 -15.03 -9.63 15.51
C THR A 229 -13.51 -9.55 15.39
N GLY A 230 -12.81 -10.68 15.52
CA GLY A 230 -11.34 -10.71 15.55
C GLY A 230 -10.74 -10.34 16.91
N GLY A 231 -11.56 -10.11 17.94
CA GLY A 231 -11.13 -9.79 19.30
C GLY A 231 -10.76 -11.02 20.16
N ILE A 232 -10.49 -10.78 21.45
CA ILE A 232 -9.96 -11.79 22.39
C ILE A 232 -10.75 -11.73 23.72
N VAL A 233 -10.90 -12.86 24.43
CA VAL A 233 -11.47 -12.88 25.79
C VAL A 233 -10.41 -13.28 26.80
N TYR A 234 -9.99 -12.31 27.62
CA TYR A 234 -9.10 -12.48 28.74
C TYR A 234 -9.87 -12.95 29.97
N ARG A 235 -9.69 -14.22 30.32
CA ARG A 235 -10.10 -14.73 31.64
C ARG A 235 -8.97 -14.54 32.63
N THR A 236 -9.25 -13.80 33.70
CA THR A 236 -8.26 -13.50 34.72
C THR A 236 -8.87 -13.70 36.11
N THR A 237 -8.04 -13.78 37.15
CA THR A 237 -8.50 -13.71 38.54
C THR A 237 -8.37 -12.28 39.04
N LYS A 238 -8.93 -11.99 40.22
CA LYS A 238 -8.89 -10.64 40.82
C LYS A 238 -7.47 -10.15 41.04
N GLU A 239 -6.58 -11.01 41.54
CA GLU A 239 -5.15 -10.70 41.66
C GLU A 239 -4.48 -10.61 40.29
N LYS A 240 -5.12 -11.23 39.28
CA LYS A 240 -4.59 -11.40 37.94
C LYS A 240 -4.89 -10.30 36.92
N LEU A 241 -5.83 -9.41 37.20
CA LEU A 241 -6.29 -8.38 36.28
C LEU A 241 -5.19 -7.37 35.93
N ASN A 242 -4.46 -6.83 36.92
CA ASN A 242 -3.48 -5.75 36.72
C ASN A 242 -2.38 -6.06 35.69
N GLY A 243 -1.77 -7.25 35.74
CA GLY A 243 -0.72 -7.64 34.78
C GLY A 243 -1.23 -7.89 33.36
N VAL A 244 -2.49 -8.33 33.20
CA VAL A 244 -3.11 -8.51 31.87
C VAL A 244 -3.42 -7.16 31.24
N LEU A 245 -3.95 -6.23 32.04
CA LEU A 245 -4.33 -4.91 31.56
C LEU A 245 -3.12 -4.10 31.07
N ASN A 246 -1.97 -4.18 31.77
CA ASN A 246 -0.74 -3.49 31.36
C ASN A 246 -0.23 -3.95 30.00
N ASP A 247 -0.28 -5.25 29.71
CA ASP A 247 0.25 -5.75 28.43
C ASP A 247 -0.71 -5.60 27.26
N VAL A 248 -2.01 -5.67 27.51
CA VAL A 248 -3.02 -5.65 26.44
C VAL A 248 -3.37 -4.21 26.07
N ILE A 249 -3.59 -3.33 27.04
CA ILE A 249 -4.08 -1.98 26.75
C ILE A 249 -2.95 -1.10 26.18
N GLU A 250 -1.70 -1.26 26.65
CA GLU A 250 -0.56 -0.49 26.13
C GLU A 250 -0.02 -0.99 24.78
N LYS A 251 -0.28 -2.26 24.40
CA LYS A 251 0.34 -2.89 23.19
C LYS A 251 -0.63 -3.31 22.10
N THR A 252 -1.94 -3.41 22.37
CA THR A 252 -2.94 -3.93 21.40
C THR A 252 -3.48 -2.85 20.47
N PHE A 253 -2.66 -1.91 20.04
CA PHE A 253 -3.14 -0.77 19.26
C PHE A 253 -2.21 -0.44 18.08
N PRO A 254 -2.76 -0.47 16.85
CA PRO A 254 -2.69 -1.63 15.98
C PRO A 254 -1.27 -1.84 15.44
N VAL A 255 -0.65 -2.94 15.85
CA VAL A 255 0.43 -3.56 15.07
C VAL A 255 -0.26 -4.43 14.01
N ALA A 256 0.24 -4.41 12.76
CA ALA A 256 -0.37 -5.15 11.66
C ALA A 256 -0.52 -6.65 11.98
N GLU A 257 -1.68 -7.24 11.67
CA GLU A 257 -1.86 -8.69 11.71
C GLU A 257 -1.12 -9.30 10.53
N VAL A 258 -0.22 -10.25 10.82
CA VAL A 258 0.60 -10.97 9.84
C VAL A 258 0.38 -12.46 9.99
N VAL A 259 0.51 -13.20 8.89
CA VAL A 259 0.45 -14.67 8.90
C VAL A 259 1.88 -15.20 9.06
N LEU A 260 2.12 -15.98 10.11
CA LEU A 260 3.39 -16.68 10.29
C LEU A 260 3.39 -18.01 9.54
N ASP A 261 2.28 -18.75 9.65
CA ASP A 261 2.11 -20.04 8.99
C ASP A 261 0.64 -20.43 8.83
N SER A 262 0.35 -21.30 7.87
CA SER A 262 -0.96 -21.95 7.75
C SER A 262 -0.84 -23.30 7.07
N PHE A 263 -1.52 -24.31 7.61
CA PHE A 263 -1.44 -25.69 7.15
C PHE A 263 -2.66 -26.51 7.57
N GLU A 264 -2.85 -27.67 6.93
CA GLU A 264 -3.86 -28.65 7.27
C GLU A 264 -3.23 -29.94 7.78
N TRP A 265 -3.83 -30.51 8.81
CA TRP A 265 -3.55 -31.85 9.29
C TRP A 265 -4.57 -32.80 8.70
N SER A 266 -4.12 -33.79 7.95
CA SER A 266 -4.92 -34.94 7.50
C SER A 266 -4.75 -36.12 8.45
N LEU A 267 -5.55 -37.18 8.29
CA LEU A 267 -5.42 -38.42 9.11
C LEU A 267 -4.00 -39.02 9.08
N THR A 268 -3.22 -38.76 8.03
CA THR A 268 -1.87 -39.31 7.82
C THR A 268 -0.74 -38.32 8.12
N SER A 269 -1.04 -37.05 8.42
CA SER A 269 -0.01 -36.05 8.74
C SER A 269 0.78 -36.41 9.99
N ASN A 270 1.94 -35.78 10.19
CA ASN A 270 2.65 -35.87 11.47
C ASN A 270 1.83 -35.17 12.56
N ASP A 271 1.74 -35.78 13.74
CA ASP A 271 1.06 -35.21 14.89
C ASP A 271 1.76 -33.96 15.44
N ASN A 272 3.02 -33.74 15.07
CA ASN A 272 3.83 -32.61 15.48
C ASN A 272 4.15 -31.71 14.28
N THR A 273 3.93 -30.40 14.45
CA THR A 273 4.31 -29.39 13.47
C THR A 273 4.97 -28.21 14.16
N MET A 274 6.04 -27.70 13.56
CA MET A 274 6.83 -26.60 14.10
C MET A 274 6.54 -25.31 13.33
N PHE A 275 6.50 -24.17 14.00
CA PHE A 275 6.45 -22.86 13.36
C PHE A 275 7.38 -21.87 14.08
N VAL A 276 7.80 -20.83 13.37
CA VAL A 276 8.81 -19.86 13.84
C VAL A 276 8.13 -18.59 14.34
N VAL A 277 8.60 -18.06 15.47
CA VAL A 277 8.20 -16.76 16.02
C VAL A 277 9.45 -15.93 16.23
N ASP A 278 9.54 -14.76 15.59
CA ASP A 278 10.67 -13.84 15.72
C ASP A 278 10.48 -12.81 16.85
N SER A 279 11.53 -12.03 17.12
CA SER A 279 11.54 -11.10 18.25
C SER A 279 10.65 -9.87 18.07
N THR A 280 10.13 -9.62 16.87
CA THR A 280 9.22 -8.50 16.61
C THR A 280 7.76 -8.83 16.90
N VAL A 281 7.43 -10.10 17.16
CA VAL A 281 6.08 -10.55 17.46
C VAL A 281 5.68 -10.12 18.87
N THR A 282 4.61 -9.32 18.95
CA THR A 282 4.05 -8.82 20.21
C THR A 282 2.94 -9.72 20.73
N VAL A 283 2.12 -10.24 19.81
CA VAL A 283 1.04 -11.19 20.10
C VAL A 283 1.11 -12.32 19.09
N LEU A 284 1.13 -13.56 19.56
CA LEU A 284 0.96 -14.77 18.76
C LEU A 284 -0.46 -15.28 18.94
N LYS A 285 -1.06 -15.76 17.85
CA LYS A 285 -2.38 -16.39 17.82
C LYS A 285 -2.34 -17.63 16.95
N VAL A 286 -2.67 -18.77 17.54
CA VAL A 286 -2.82 -20.06 16.85
C VAL A 286 -4.30 -20.43 16.88
N ALA A 287 -4.95 -20.44 15.72
CA ALA A 287 -6.32 -20.89 15.57
C ALA A 287 -6.35 -22.26 14.91
N VAL A 288 -7.08 -23.21 15.50
CA VAL A 288 -7.24 -24.58 15.01
C VAL A 288 -8.73 -24.82 14.82
N CYS A 289 -9.20 -24.88 13.58
CA CYS A 289 -10.61 -25.16 13.30
C CYS A 289 -10.95 -26.63 13.54
N CYS A 290 -12.23 -26.85 13.88
CA CYS A 290 -12.91 -28.09 13.59
C CYS A 290 -12.37 -29.27 14.42
N SER A 291 -11.83 -29.00 15.62
CA SER A 291 -11.02 -29.94 16.39
C SER A 291 -11.77 -31.13 16.99
N GLY A 292 -13.11 -31.16 16.93
CA GLY A 292 -13.90 -32.08 17.77
C GLY A 292 -13.82 -31.69 19.26
N GLU A 293 -14.63 -32.32 20.11
CA GLU A 293 -14.83 -31.94 21.53
C GLU A 293 -13.53 -32.00 22.34
N ASP A 294 -13.22 -30.88 22.99
CA ASP A 294 -12.22 -30.65 24.03
C ASP A 294 -10.79 -31.23 23.84
N SER A 295 -9.84 -30.31 23.66
CA SER A 295 -8.41 -30.47 24.02
C SER A 295 -7.52 -31.36 23.11
N GLY A 296 -7.80 -31.39 21.81
CA GLY A 296 -6.99 -32.11 20.84
C GLY A 296 -5.60 -31.54 20.54
N VAL A 297 -5.26 -30.31 20.94
CA VAL A 297 -3.98 -29.67 20.57
C VAL A 297 -3.22 -29.08 21.77
N GLU A 298 -1.90 -29.30 21.79
CA GLU A 298 -0.93 -28.82 22.78
C GLU A 298 0.13 -27.95 22.10
N LEU A 299 0.56 -26.88 22.79
CA LEU A 299 1.60 -25.97 22.33
C LEU A 299 2.81 -26.10 23.27
N PHE A 300 4.00 -26.15 22.70
CA PHE A 300 5.26 -26.13 23.44
C PHE A 300 6.10 -24.93 23.01
N TYR A 301 6.72 -24.30 24.00
CA TYR A 301 7.66 -23.20 23.83
C TYR A 301 8.96 -23.67 23.15
N PRO A 302 9.79 -22.74 22.65
CA PRO A 302 11.08 -23.05 22.03
C PRO A 302 12.05 -23.83 22.93
N ASN A 303 11.96 -23.65 24.25
CA ASN A 303 12.74 -24.40 25.23
C ASN A 303 12.21 -25.84 25.48
N GLY A 304 11.18 -26.27 24.76
CA GLY A 304 10.54 -27.58 24.89
C GLY A 304 9.52 -27.68 26.03
N THR A 305 9.35 -26.64 26.85
CA THR A 305 8.35 -26.65 27.93
C THR A 305 6.94 -26.56 27.36
N LYS A 306 6.02 -27.34 27.95
CA LYS A 306 4.62 -27.36 27.56
C LYS A 306 3.90 -26.12 28.08
N GLU A 307 3.13 -25.46 27.23
CA GLU A 307 2.21 -24.41 27.65
C GLU A 307 1.08 -24.99 28.50
N THR A 308 0.94 -24.48 29.72
CA THR A 308 -0.05 -24.94 30.71
C THR A 308 -1.22 -23.96 30.90
N PHE A 309 -1.16 -22.79 30.24
CA PHE A 309 -2.09 -21.68 30.37
C PHE A 309 -2.26 -21.19 31.81
N ALA A 310 -1.24 -21.40 32.65
CA ALA A 310 -1.19 -20.93 34.04
C ALA A 310 -0.85 -19.44 34.14
N SER A 311 -0.17 -18.91 33.11
CA SER A 311 0.20 -17.50 32.98
C SER A 311 -0.96 -16.66 32.46
N ARG A 312 -0.94 -15.38 32.82
CA ARG A 312 -1.85 -14.35 32.31
C ARG A 312 -1.62 -14.00 30.85
N LEU A 313 -0.40 -14.25 30.39
CA LEU A 313 0.07 -13.94 29.05
C LEU A 313 -0.29 -15.02 28.04
N SER A 314 -0.77 -16.17 28.48
CA SER A 314 -1.15 -17.29 27.62
C SER A 314 -2.61 -17.67 27.84
N GLN A 315 -3.37 -17.79 26.76
CA GLN A 315 -4.80 -18.09 26.83
C GLN A 315 -5.19 -19.14 25.81
N LYS A 316 -6.13 -20.00 26.21
CA LYS A 316 -6.75 -20.99 25.34
C LYS A 316 -8.26 -20.82 25.40
N LEU A 317 -8.86 -20.73 24.23
CA LEU A 317 -10.28 -20.58 24.02
C LEU A 317 -10.78 -21.72 23.14
N VAL A 318 -11.82 -22.44 23.58
CA VAL A 318 -12.54 -23.39 22.74
C VAL A 318 -13.91 -22.80 22.40
N THR A 319 -14.21 -22.63 21.12
CA THR A 319 -15.46 -22.02 20.66
C THR A 319 -16.54 -23.07 20.48
N LYS A 320 -17.82 -22.65 20.45
CA LYS A 320 -18.96 -23.55 20.19
C LYS A 320 -18.90 -24.31 18.87
N ARG A 321 -18.12 -23.82 17.90
CA ARG A 321 -17.86 -24.52 16.62
C ARG A 321 -16.64 -25.44 16.68
N LYS A 322 -16.21 -25.82 17.90
CA LYS A 322 -15.04 -26.68 18.16
C LYS A 322 -13.74 -26.14 17.55
N GLU A 323 -13.61 -24.82 17.46
CA GLU A 323 -12.32 -24.18 17.12
C GLU A 323 -11.56 -23.85 18.39
N VAL A 324 -10.28 -24.20 18.44
CA VAL A 324 -9.35 -23.87 19.52
C VAL A 324 -8.52 -22.67 19.11
N ILE A 325 -8.56 -21.60 19.91
CA ILE A 325 -7.75 -20.40 19.72
C ILE A 325 -6.79 -20.29 20.90
N ILE A 326 -5.50 -20.36 20.63
CA ILE A 326 -4.43 -20.11 21.58
C ILE A 326 -3.86 -18.73 21.30
N SER A 327 -3.72 -17.89 22.32
CA SER A 327 -3.07 -16.59 22.22
C SER A 327 -1.95 -16.47 23.24
N LEU A 328 -0.77 -16.07 22.81
CA LEU A 328 0.37 -15.75 23.66
C LEU A 328 0.74 -14.26 23.49
N GLN A 329 0.86 -13.57 24.60
CA GLN A 329 1.34 -12.19 24.70
C GLN A 329 2.84 -12.22 24.98
N ARG A 330 3.62 -11.44 24.24
CA ARG A 330 5.09 -11.40 24.33
C ARG A 330 5.73 -12.80 24.28
N PRO A 331 5.43 -13.59 23.24
CA PRO A 331 6.01 -14.91 23.10
C PRO A 331 7.56 -14.82 23.02
N PRO A 332 8.32 -15.62 23.77
CA PRO A 332 9.76 -15.76 23.53
C PRO A 332 10.05 -16.14 22.07
N PRO A 333 11.02 -15.49 21.41
CA PRO A 333 11.34 -15.85 20.03
C PRO A 333 11.92 -17.27 19.94
N GLY A 334 11.66 -17.95 18.83
CA GLY A 334 12.16 -19.28 18.52
C GLY A 334 11.13 -20.19 17.84
N ARG A 335 11.43 -21.48 17.80
CA ARG A 335 10.61 -22.51 17.15
C ARG A 335 9.61 -23.12 18.13
N TYR A 336 8.33 -22.83 17.93
CA TYR A 336 7.26 -23.42 18.71
C TYR A 336 6.83 -24.76 18.11
N LYS A 337 6.42 -25.70 18.97
CA LYS A 337 5.87 -26.99 18.55
C LYS A 337 4.38 -27.05 18.84
N LEU A 338 3.58 -27.32 17.82
CA LEU A 338 2.18 -27.65 17.95
C LEU A 338 2.00 -29.16 17.81
N GLN A 339 1.32 -29.78 18.76
CA GLN A 339 1.10 -31.23 18.80
C GLN A 339 -0.38 -31.54 18.85
N ARG A 340 -0.88 -32.37 17.94
CA ARG A 340 -2.22 -32.96 18.02
C ARG A 340 -2.20 -34.25 18.84
N LYS A 341 -3.29 -34.49 19.58
CA LYS A 341 -3.51 -35.71 20.36
C LYS A 341 -4.34 -36.76 19.65
N LEU A 342 -5.19 -36.32 18.73
CA LEU A 342 -6.08 -37.17 17.96
C LEU A 342 -5.81 -36.90 16.48
N PRO A 343 -5.62 -37.94 15.66
CA PRO A 343 -5.40 -37.81 14.23
C PRO A 343 -6.74 -37.53 13.55
N ASN A 344 -7.21 -36.29 13.68
CA ASN A 344 -8.40 -35.77 13.02
C ASN A 344 -7.99 -34.72 11.99
N GLU A 345 -8.89 -34.46 11.03
CA GLU A 345 -8.64 -33.47 9.98
C GLU A 345 -8.88 -32.05 10.48
N TRP A 346 -7.82 -31.26 10.65
CA TRP A 346 -7.89 -29.89 11.19
C TRP A 346 -7.16 -28.90 10.30
N SER A 347 -7.69 -27.68 10.23
CA SER A 347 -6.99 -26.54 9.63
C SER A 347 -6.40 -25.68 10.73
N VAL A 348 -5.11 -25.34 10.60
CA VAL A 348 -4.35 -24.54 11.55
C VAL A 348 -3.91 -23.24 10.89
N ASN A 349 -4.18 -22.12 11.54
CA ASN A 349 -3.74 -20.80 11.13
C ASN A 349 -2.95 -20.13 12.25
N VAL A 350 -1.70 -19.78 11.98
CA VAL A 350 -0.79 -19.11 12.90
C VAL A 350 -0.60 -17.67 12.46
N THR A 351 -1.15 -16.76 13.25
CA THR A 351 -1.15 -15.31 13.02
C THR A 351 -0.44 -14.60 14.15
N ALA A 352 0.04 -13.39 13.88
CA ALA A 352 0.74 -12.59 14.86
C ALA A 352 0.50 -11.10 14.65
N GLN A 353 0.74 -10.31 15.70
CA GLN A 353 0.87 -8.87 15.62
C GLN A 353 2.36 -8.53 15.57
N SER A 354 2.83 -8.03 14.42
CA SER A 354 4.23 -7.63 14.21
C SER A 354 4.33 -6.40 13.30
N PRO A 355 5.27 -5.47 13.56
CA PRO A 355 5.50 -4.32 12.69
C PRO A 355 6.17 -4.72 11.36
N VAL A 356 6.71 -5.93 11.28
CA VAL A 356 7.37 -6.47 10.08
C VAL A 356 6.30 -6.89 9.07
N LYS A 357 6.16 -6.09 8.00
CA LYS A 357 5.19 -6.31 6.93
C LYS A 357 5.91 -6.68 5.64
N LEU A 358 5.34 -7.66 4.92
CA LEU A 358 5.77 -8.03 3.58
C LEU A 358 4.89 -7.34 2.55
N GLU A 359 5.51 -6.77 1.53
CA GLU A 359 4.87 -6.34 0.32
C GLU A 359 5.48 -7.12 -0.84
N THR A 360 4.64 -7.81 -1.60
CA THR A 360 5.05 -8.85 -2.54
C THR A 360 4.54 -8.54 -3.94
N GLU A 361 5.41 -8.71 -4.93
CA GLU A 361 5.10 -8.54 -6.35
C GLU A 361 5.66 -9.72 -7.14
N ILE A 362 4.93 -10.13 -8.19
CA ILE A 362 5.43 -11.08 -9.19
C ILE A 362 5.76 -10.27 -10.43
N LEU A 363 6.97 -10.40 -10.94
CA LEU A 363 7.47 -9.69 -12.10
C LEU A 363 7.64 -10.67 -13.27
N GLU A 364 7.25 -10.23 -14.47
CA GLU A 364 7.43 -10.99 -15.71
C GLU A 364 8.67 -10.47 -16.44
N TYR A 365 9.62 -11.36 -16.77
CA TYR A 365 10.76 -10.99 -17.61
C TYR A 365 10.31 -10.77 -19.04
N THR A 366 10.68 -9.62 -19.61
CA THR A 366 10.43 -9.30 -21.02
C THR A 366 11.74 -9.31 -21.81
N GLU A 367 11.67 -9.60 -23.10
CA GLU A 367 12.84 -9.57 -24.00
C GLU A 367 13.55 -8.21 -24.03
N SER A 368 12.83 -7.13 -23.70
CA SER A 368 13.38 -5.78 -23.57
C SER A 368 14.26 -5.57 -22.34
N GLY A 369 14.37 -6.56 -21.45
CA GLY A 369 15.06 -6.47 -20.16
C GLY A 369 14.24 -5.77 -19.07
N ALA A 370 13.00 -5.36 -19.36
CA ALA A 370 12.08 -4.82 -18.36
C ALA A 370 11.43 -5.94 -17.53
N LEU A 371 11.15 -5.63 -16.26
CA LEU A 371 10.49 -6.52 -15.28
C LEU A 371 9.17 -5.90 -14.79
N PRO A 372 8.13 -5.78 -15.63
CA PRO A 372 6.82 -5.28 -15.20
C PRO A 372 6.17 -6.19 -14.16
N VAL A 373 5.44 -5.57 -13.22
CA VAL A 373 4.55 -6.30 -12.30
C VAL A 373 3.47 -7.02 -13.09
N LEU A 374 3.41 -8.34 -12.91
CA LEU A 374 2.40 -9.21 -13.48
C LEU A 374 1.01 -8.71 -13.12
N LYS A 375 0.18 -8.49 -14.14
CA LYS A 375 -1.23 -8.14 -13.98
C LYS A 375 -2.06 -9.40 -14.23
N GLY A 376 -2.77 -9.86 -13.20
CA GLY A 376 -3.56 -11.10 -13.27
C GLY A 376 -2.84 -12.29 -12.63
N SER A 377 -3.20 -13.49 -13.06
CA SER A 377 -2.71 -14.76 -12.53
C SER A 377 -1.42 -15.22 -13.24
N PRO A 378 -0.47 -15.87 -12.54
CA PRO A 378 0.74 -16.41 -13.17
C PRO A 378 0.42 -17.59 -14.08
N LEU A 379 1.13 -17.70 -15.19
CA LEU A 379 1.02 -18.84 -16.11
C LEU A 379 1.69 -20.08 -15.56
N ALA A 380 0.99 -21.21 -15.58
CA ALA A 380 1.51 -22.48 -15.08
C ALA A 380 2.78 -22.89 -15.86
N GLY A 381 3.78 -23.43 -15.16
CA GLY A 381 5.06 -23.84 -15.73
C GLY A 381 5.98 -22.71 -16.23
N LYS A 382 5.51 -21.45 -16.27
CA LYS A 382 6.33 -20.31 -16.67
C LYS A 382 7.15 -19.78 -15.50
N ASN A 383 8.38 -19.35 -15.80
CA ASN A 383 9.25 -18.70 -14.83
C ASN A 383 8.88 -17.23 -14.62
N TYR A 384 8.80 -16.81 -13.36
CA TYR A 384 8.64 -15.42 -12.95
C TYR A 384 9.68 -15.04 -11.90
N THR A 385 9.88 -13.73 -11.72
CA THR A 385 10.69 -13.20 -10.64
C THR A 385 9.76 -12.75 -9.51
N PHE A 386 9.88 -13.37 -8.35
CA PHE A 386 9.25 -12.88 -7.14
C PHE A 386 10.09 -11.76 -6.54
N TYR A 387 9.44 -10.67 -6.14
CA TYR A 387 10.06 -9.51 -5.52
C TYR A 387 9.35 -9.18 -4.20
N VAL A 388 10.12 -8.96 -3.13
CA VAL A 388 9.59 -8.63 -1.81
C VAL A 388 10.29 -7.42 -1.23
N ASN A 389 9.50 -6.44 -0.81
CA ASN A 389 9.91 -5.41 0.13
C ASN A 389 9.51 -5.84 1.55
N ILE A 390 10.48 -5.90 2.45
CA ILE A 390 10.25 -6.15 3.87
C ILE A 390 10.50 -4.86 4.64
N TYR A 391 9.44 -4.35 5.26
CA TYR A 391 9.49 -3.14 6.09
C TYR A 391 9.72 -3.50 7.55
N ASN A 392 10.42 -2.64 8.28
CA ASN A 392 10.65 -2.75 9.73
C ASN A 392 11.37 -4.02 10.22
N LEU A 393 12.02 -4.78 9.32
CA LEU A 393 12.85 -5.94 9.71
C LEU A 393 14.13 -5.53 10.46
N GLY A 394 14.57 -4.28 10.25
CA GLY A 394 15.81 -3.71 10.76
C GLY A 394 16.99 -3.90 9.80
N GLU A 395 18.03 -3.07 9.95
CA GLU A 395 19.14 -2.98 8.99
C GLU A 395 19.94 -4.28 8.84
N ASN A 396 20.02 -5.09 9.90
CA ASN A 396 20.72 -6.38 9.91
C ASN A 396 19.81 -7.57 9.55
N GLY A 397 18.55 -7.34 9.20
CA GLY A 397 17.64 -8.41 8.83
C GLY A 397 18.06 -9.10 7.54
N THR A 398 17.91 -10.42 7.48
CA THR A 398 18.20 -11.21 6.27
C THR A 398 16.97 -11.90 5.72
N CYS A 399 17.03 -12.29 4.46
CA CYS A 399 15.97 -12.95 3.72
C CYS A 399 16.60 -14.05 2.89
N ASN A 400 16.42 -15.29 3.34
CA ASN A 400 17.27 -16.41 2.94
C ASN A 400 16.59 -17.29 1.91
N ASP A 401 15.33 -17.67 2.20
CA ASP A 401 14.61 -18.68 1.44
C ASP A 401 13.18 -18.23 1.14
N LEU A 402 12.77 -18.42 -0.11
CA LEU A 402 11.38 -18.37 -0.55
C LEU A 402 10.86 -19.80 -0.66
N ILE A 403 9.74 -20.08 -0.01
CA ILE A 403 9.08 -21.37 -0.05
C ILE A 403 7.71 -21.19 -0.69
N LEU A 404 7.46 -21.96 -1.75
CA LEU A 404 6.13 -22.10 -2.33
C LEU A 404 5.42 -23.23 -1.58
N THR A 405 4.24 -22.97 -1.04
CA THR A 405 3.43 -23.98 -0.36
C THR A 405 2.12 -24.20 -1.09
N ASP A 406 1.59 -25.41 -1.06
CA ASP A 406 0.21 -25.67 -1.48
C ASP A 406 -0.81 -25.06 -0.48
N MET A 407 -2.10 -25.29 -0.73
CA MET A 407 -3.18 -24.85 0.16
C MET A 407 -3.27 -25.63 1.47
N LEU A 408 -2.65 -26.82 1.53
CA LEU A 408 -2.55 -27.66 2.73
C LEU A 408 -1.33 -27.29 3.59
N GLY A 409 -0.46 -26.39 3.10
CA GLY A 409 0.76 -25.96 3.77
C GLY A 409 1.98 -26.84 3.51
N ASN A 410 1.91 -27.81 2.59
CA ASN A 410 3.07 -28.61 2.19
C ASN A 410 4.01 -27.77 1.31
N GLU A 411 5.31 -27.97 1.47
CA GLU A 411 6.32 -27.29 0.65
C GLU A 411 6.35 -27.91 -0.76
N LEU A 412 6.08 -27.10 -1.78
CA LEU A 412 6.19 -27.46 -3.19
C LEU A 412 7.64 -27.24 -3.68
N PHE A 413 8.18 -26.05 -3.39
CA PHE A 413 9.52 -25.66 -3.81
C PHE A 413 10.16 -24.78 -2.75
N LYS A 414 11.46 -24.95 -2.55
CA LYS A 414 12.31 -24.08 -1.73
C LYS A 414 13.38 -23.45 -2.62
N ILE A 415 13.46 -22.12 -2.59
CA ILE A 415 14.25 -21.32 -3.53
C ILE A 415 15.13 -20.37 -2.73
N HIS A 416 16.43 -20.39 -2.99
CA HIS A 416 17.36 -19.45 -2.37
C HIS A 416 17.20 -18.05 -2.97
N ILE A 417 17.23 -17.05 -2.10
CA ILE A 417 16.95 -15.66 -2.44
C ILE A 417 18.24 -14.88 -2.68
N ILE A 418 18.17 -13.93 -3.61
CA ILE A 418 19.16 -12.85 -3.72
C ILE A 418 18.63 -11.65 -2.94
N GLN A 419 19.29 -11.34 -1.82
CA GLN A 419 18.97 -10.16 -1.02
C GLN A 419 19.76 -8.94 -1.50
N THR A 420 19.08 -7.80 -1.55
CA THR A 420 19.74 -6.49 -1.63
C THR A 420 19.23 -5.64 -0.47
N THR A 421 20.14 -5.13 0.36
CA THR A 421 19.78 -4.28 1.49
C THR A 421 19.91 -2.81 1.10
N THR A 422 18.86 -2.02 1.36
CA THR A 422 18.93 -0.55 1.30
C THR A 422 18.81 0.00 2.71
N ARG A 423 19.15 1.28 2.94
CA ARG A 423 19.01 1.92 4.26
C ARG A 423 17.57 1.95 4.81
N MET A 424 16.56 1.71 3.97
CA MET A 424 15.14 1.86 4.36
C MET A 424 14.35 0.54 4.38
N ALA A 425 14.79 -0.48 3.64
CA ALA A 425 14.10 -1.76 3.54
C ALA A 425 15.06 -2.88 3.11
N VAL A 426 14.76 -4.09 3.58
CA VAL A 426 15.35 -5.32 3.06
C VAL A 426 14.55 -5.74 1.83
N ARG A 427 15.24 -5.93 0.70
CA ARG A 427 14.63 -6.32 -0.57
C ARG A 427 15.11 -7.71 -0.95
N CYS A 428 14.18 -8.53 -1.38
CA CYS A 428 14.43 -9.92 -1.75
C CYS A 428 13.92 -10.17 -3.16
N ALA A 429 14.71 -10.86 -3.97
CA ALA A 429 14.24 -11.36 -5.25
C ALA A 429 14.61 -12.84 -5.44
N ALA A 430 13.73 -13.59 -6.07
CA ALA A 430 13.97 -14.99 -6.44
C ALA A 430 13.25 -15.33 -7.74
N ILE A 431 13.87 -16.15 -8.59
CA ILE A 431 13.23 -16.68 -9.79
C ILE A 431 12.60 -18.02 -9.42
N PHE A 432 11.34 -18.22 -9.80
CA PHE A 432 10.62 -19.47 -9.55
C PHE A 432 9.86 -19.93 -10.80
N SER A 433 9.72 -21.24 -10.93
CA SER A 433 8.80 -21.86 -11.90
C SER A 433 7.43 -21.97 -11.28
N THR A 434 6.40 -21.47 -11.96
CA THR A 434 5.02 -21.51 -11.45
C THR A 434 4.52 -22.95 -11.36
N PRO A 435 4.01 -23.41 -10.21
CA PRO A 435 3.37 -24.72 -10.07
C PRO A 435 2.13 -24.86 -10.98
N ASN A 436 1.61 -26.08 -11.11
CA ASN A 436 0.34 -26.35 -11.81
C ASN A 436 -0.88 -26.32 -10.86
N GLU A 437 -0.66 -26.03 -9.58
CA GLU A 437 -1.68 -26.01 -8.53
C GLU A 437 -1.63 -24.69 -7.75
N PHE A 438 -2.71 -24.42 -6.99
CA PHE A 438 -2.76 -23.24 -6.14
C PHE A 438 -1.60 -23.22 -5.16
N PHE A 439 -0.97 -22.06 -5.02
CA PHE A 439 0.17 -21.91 -4.13
C PHE A 439 0.14 -20.59 -3.36
N GLN A 440 0.79 -20.61 -2.20
CA GLN A 440 1.09 -19.45 -1.37
C GLN A 440 2.59 -19.32 -1.23
N LEU A 441 3.02 -18.14 -0.78
CA LEU A 441 4.44 -17.81 -0.62
C LEU A 441 4.75 -17.65 0.85
N LYS A 442 5.82 -18.31 1.30
CA LYS A 442 6.37 -18.22 2.64
C LYS A 442 7.81 -17.77 2.55
N LEU A 443 8.13 -16.71 3.28
CA LEU A 443 9.44 -16.11 3.30
C LEU A 443 10.11 -16.40 4.64
N ASN A 444 11.33 -16.91 4.59
CA ASN A 444 12.15 -17.18 5.76
C ASN A 444 13.42 -16.34 5.74
N GLY A 445 13.85 -15.90 6.92
CA GLY A 445 15.05 -15.10 7.09
C GLY A 445 15.41 -14.92 8.55
N THR A 446 16.18 -13.88 8.86
CA THR A 446 16.52 -13.51 10.24
C THR A 446 16.16 -12.05 10.53
N ASP A 447 15.73 -11.76 11.74
CA ASP A 447 15.46 -10.40 12.20
C ASP A 447 16.77 -9.70 12.63
N LYS A 448 16.67 -8.41 12.98
CA LYS A 448 17.81 -7.61 13.45
C LYS A 448 18.55 -8.17 14.67
N ASN A 449 17.93 -9.06 15.44
CA ASN A 449 18.47 -9.68 16.64
C ASN A 449 19.02 -11.08 16.35
N GLY A 450 19.01 -11.52 15.09
CA GLY A 450 19.49 -12.83 14.66
C GLY A 450 18.51 -13.97 14.88
N PHE A 451 17.27 -13.71 15.31
CA PHE A 451 16.25 -14.75 15.41
C PHE A 451 15.65 -15.05 14.04
N GLU A 452 15.37 -16.33 13.78
CA GLU A 452 14.65 -16.72 12.57
C GLU A 452 13.28 -16.04 12.53
N PHE A 453 12.89 -15.55 11.37
CA PHE A 453 11.53 -15.11 11.11
C PHE A 453 10.93 -15.91 9.95
N SER A 454 9.61 -16.09 10.00
CA SER A 454 8.84 -16.66 8.90
C SER A 454 7.57 -15.85 8.70
N ARG A 455 7.25 -15.54 7.44
CA ARG A 455 6.04 -14.80 7.07
C ARG A 455 5.43 -15.43 5.83
N LYS A 456 4.15 -15.79 5.93
CA LYS A 456 3.36 -16.25 4.80
C LYS A 456 2.59 -15.07 4.21
N ASN A 457 2.61 -14.96 2.90
CA ASN A 457 1.76 -14.02 2.19
C ASN A 457 0.29 -14.46 2.35
N SER A 458 -0.61 -13.49 2.57
CA SER A 458 -2.05 -13.72 2.60
C SER A 458 -2.63 -13.99 1.21
N LEU A 459 -1.94 -13.60 0.13
CA LEU A 459 -2.38 -13.86 -1.24
C LEU A 459 -2.17 -15.32 -1.62
N VAL A 460 -3.22 -15.91 -2.20
CA VAL A 460 -3.19 -17.21 -2.86
C VAL A 460 -3.07 -16.97 -4.36
N PHE A 461 -2.10 -17.60 -4.98
CA PHE A 461 -1.89 -17.54 -6.42
C PHE A 461 -2.53 -18.76 -7.07
N LYS A 462 -3.33 -18.50 -8.11
CA LYS A 462 -3.93 -19.53 -8.96
C LYS A 462 -3.17 -19.54 -10.28
N PRO A 463 -2.36 -20.57 -10.57
CA PRO A 463 -1.78 -20.73 -11.89
C PRO A 463 -2.86 -20.90 -12.97
N THR A 464 -2.55 -20.51 -14.20
CA THR A 464 -3.49 -20.69 -15.32
C THR A 464 -2.76 -20.97 -16.63
N ASN A 465 -3.49 -21.57 -17.57
CA ASN A 465 -3.01 -21.92 -18.91
C ASN A 465 -3.51 -20.94 -19.97
N VAL A 466 -3.97 -19.76 -19.56
CA VAL A 466 -4.44 -18.73 -20.49
C VAL A 466 -3.82 -17.39 -20.14
N LYS A 467 -3.23 -16.74 -21.15
CA LYS A 467 -2.69 -15.39 -21.05
C LYS A 467 -3.71 -14.40 -21.58
N LEU A 468 -3.99 -13.37 -20.80
CA LEU A 468 -4.87 -12.27 -21.19
C LEU A 468 -4.05 -10.99 -21.34
N ARG A 469 -4.16 -10.34 -22.49
CA ARG A 469 -3.61 -9.00 -22.73
C ARG A 469 -4.74 -8.05 -23.09
N ILE A 470 -4.79 -6.90 -22.41
CA ILE A 470 -5.77 -5.84 -22.67
C ILE A 470 -5.04 -4.63 -23.24
N ILE A 471 -5.56 -4.10 -24.35
CA ILE A 471 -5.15 -2.82 -24.92
C ILE A 471 -6.22 -1.81 -24.53
N PRO A 472 -6.01 -1.04 -23.44
CA PRO A 472 -6.98 -0.05 -23.00
C PRO A 472 -7.05 1.11 -24.00
N PRO A 473 -8.20 1.78 -24.14
CA PRO A 473 -8.26 3.06 -24.82
C PRO A 473 -7.55 4.13 -24.00
N ASP A 474 -6.98 5.13 -24.68
CA ASP A 474 -6.27 6.24 -24.01
C ASP A 474 -7.22 7.07 -23.14
N THR A 475 -8.38 7.42 -23.68
CA THR A 475 -9.45 8.18 -23.04
C THR A 475 -10.80 7.71 -23.58
N ALA A 476 -11.84 7.83 -22.78
CA ALA A 476 -13.21 7.59 -23.21
C ALA A 476 -13.99 8.91 -23.24
N VAL A 477 -14.67 9.18 -24.37
CA VAL A 477 -15.47 10.40 -24.53
C VAL A 477 -16.89 10.14 -24.03
N LEU A 478 -17.42 11.09 -23.27
CA LEU A 478 -18.76 11.05 -22.72
C LEU A 478 -19.81 10.86 -23.82
N GLY A 479 -20.69 9.87 -23.63
CA GLY A 479 -21.79 9.57 -24.55
C GLY A 479 -21.35 8.96 -25.88
N LYS A 480 -20.04 8.72 -26.10
CA LYS A 480 -19.52 8.04 -27.30
C LYS A 480 -19.10 6.62 -26.97
N GLU A 481 -19.20 5.78 -27.98
CA GLU A 481 -18.70 4.41 -27.90
C GLU A 481 -17.18 4.39 -28.03
N VAL A 482 -16.53 3.60 -27.19
CA VAL A 482 -15.10 3.34 -27.22
C VAL A 482 -14.86 1.83 -27.21
N LEU A 483 -13.91 1.37 -28.01
CA LEU A 483 -13.52 -0.04 -28.08
C LEU A 483 -12.39 -0.34 -27.11
N VAL A 484 -12.53 -1.45 -26.39
CA VAL A 484 -11.50 -2.05 -25.57
C VAL A 484 -11.07 -3.34 -26.23
N TYR A 485 -9.84 -3.39 -26.74
CA TYR A 485 -9.30 -4.59 -27.40
C TYR A 485 -8.63 -5.52 -26.40
N TYR A 486 -8.70 -6.82 -26.68
CA TYR A 486 -7.99 -7.84 -25.92
C TYR A 486 -7.47 -8.97 -26.82
N GLU A 487 -6.44 -9.64 -26.34
CA GLU A 487 -5.82 -10.84 -26.93
C GLU A 487 -5.82 -11.92 -25.84
N VAL A 488 -6.28 -13.12 -26.20
CA VAL A 488 -6.26 -14.31 -25.35
C VAL A 488 -5.41 -15.36 -26.02
N GLU A 489 -4.43 -15.91 -25.31
CA GLU A 489 -3.52 -16.95 -25.79
C GLU A 489 -3.67 -18.21 -24.92
N ASN A 490 -3.89 -19.36 -25.56
CA ASN A 490 -3.95 -20.65 -24.88
C ASN A 490 -2.53 -21.19 -24.73
N THR A 491 -1.99 -21.14 -23.53
CA THR A 491 -0.65 -21.65 -23.21
C THR A 491 -0.67 -23.10 -22.72
N GLY A 492 -1.84 -23.74 -22.73
CA GLY A 492 -2.01 -25.15 -22.39
C GLY A 492 -1.59 -26.08 -23.52
N THR A 493 -1.61 -27.38 -23.22
CA THR A 493 -1.24 -28.45 -24.18
C THR A 493 -2.44 -29.01 -24.95
N ILE A 494 -3.66 -28.58 -24.62
CA ILE A 494 -4.90 -29.05 -25.24
C ILE A 494 -5.71 -27.87 -25.76
N ASN A 495 -6.59 -28.15 -26.73
CA ASN A 495 -7.52 -27.17 -27.26
C ASN A 495 -8.57 -26.84 -26.20
N GLU A 496 -8.80 -25.55 -25.98
CA GLU A 496 -9.70 -25.08 -24.94
C GLU A 496 -10.67 -24.04 -25.48
N THR A 497 -11.83 -23.98 -24.84
CA THR A 497 -12.80 -22.91 -25.10
C THR A 497 -12.84 -21.97 -23.91
N TYR A 498 -12.64 -20.68 -24.17
CA TYR A 498 -12.67 -19.63 -23.16
C TYR A 498 -13.86 -18.71 -23.40
N GLU A 499 -14.52 -18.30 -22.33
CA GLU A 499 -15.47 -17.20 -22.37
C GLU A 499 -14.80 -15.95 -21.76
N VAL A 500 -14.73 -14.87 -22.53
CA VAL A 500 -14.19 -13.59 -22.09
C VAL A 500 -15.36 -12.67 -21.78
N ALA A 501 -15.32 -11.98 -20.66
CA ALA A 501 -16.35 -11.03 -20.24
C ALA A 501 -15.77 -9.69 -19.83
N ILE A 502 -16.50 -8.61 -20.08
CA ILE A 502 -16.22 -7.27 -19.54
C ILE A 502 -17.21 -6.94 -18.42
N SER A 503 -16.71 -6.22 -17.41
CA SER A 503 -17.51 -5.64 -16.33
C SER A 503 -16.94 -4.28 -15.96
N ASP A 504 -17.77 -3.35 -15.52
CA ASP A 504 -17.35 -2.01 -15.11
C ASP A 504 -18.17 -1.49 -13.92
N ASP A 505 -17.68 -0.46 -13.26
CA ASP A 505 -18.26 0.09 -12.02
C ASP A 505 -19.38 1.13 -12.23
N HIS A 506 -19.66 1.54 -13.46
CA HIS A 506 -20.65 2.58 -13.78
C HIS A 506 -21.65 2.16 -14.89
N SER A 507 -21.76 0.86 -15.18
CA SER A 507 -22.62 0.30 -16.23
C SER A 507 -22.39 0.91 -17.63
N ALA A 508 -21.14 1.26 -17.94
CA ALA A 508 -20.73 1.78 -19.25
C ALA A 508 -20.60 0.68 -20.32
N SER A 509 -20.42 -0.59 -19.94
CA SER A 509 -20.25 -1.69 -20.90
C SER A 509 -21.52 -1.93 -21.73
N VAL A 510 -21.35 -2.08 -23.04
CA VAL A 510 -22.45 -2.32 -23.99
C VAL A 510 -22.49 -3.80 -24.39
N LEU A 511 -23.69 -4.34 -24.62
CA LEU A 511 -23.87 -5.71 -25.08
C LEU A 511 -23.29 -5.91 -26.50
N PRO A 512 -22.70 -7.09 -26.80
CA PRO A 512 -22.53 -8.24 -25.93
C PRO A 512 -21.35 -8.07 -24.95
N MET A 513 -21.60 -8.35 -23.66
CA MET A 513 -20.58 -8.25 -22.60
C MET A 513 -19.79 -9.55 -22.41
N ARG A 514 -20.08 -10.58 -23.21
CA ARG A 514 -19.39 -11.87 -23.21
C ARG A 514 -19.10 -12.32 -24.63
N ARG A 515 -17.95 -12.97 -24.83
CA ARG A 515 -17.53 -13.53 -26.12
C ARG A 515 -16.83 -14.87 -25.90
N GLN A 516 -17.15 -15.84 -26.73
CA GLN A 516 -16.55 -17.17 -26.67
C GLN A 516 -15.44 -17.31 -27.71
N HIS A 517 -14.35 -17.96 -27.31
CA HIS A 517 -13.18 -18.23 -28.14
C HIS A 517 -12.77 -19.69 -27.96
N THR A 518 -12.80 -20.48 -29.04
CA THR A 518 -12.17 -21.80 -29.06
C THR A 518 -10.78 -21.67 -29.66
N ILE A 519 -9.76 -21.97 -28.87
CA ILE A 519 -8.35 -21.67 -29.18
C ILE A 519 -7.54 -22.97 -29.11
N LEU A 520 -6.82 -23.28 -30.18
CA LEU A 520 -5.91 -24.44 -30.21
C LEU A 520 -4.76 -24.26 -29.22
N ALA A 521 -4.14 -25.36 -28.80
CA ALA A 521 -2.96 -25.31 -27.94
C ALA A 521 -1.84 -24.47 -28.58
N GLY A 522 -1.34 -23.45 -27.87
CA GLY A 522 -0.31 -22.52 -28.35
C GLY A 522 -0.81 -21.38 -29.25
N ASP A 523 -2.08 -21.37 -29.63
CA ASP A 523 -2.66 -20.32 -30.48
C ASP A 523 -3.22 -19.15 -29.66
N ARG A 524 -3.57 -18.08 -30.38
CA ARG A 524 -4.15 -16.85 -29.83
C ARG A 524 -5.39 -16.41 -30.60
N SER A 525 -6.26 -15.68 -29.91
CA SER A 525 -7.48 -15.09 -30.45
C SER A 525 -7.68 -13.67 -29.94
N ASN A 526 -8.14 -12.79 -30.83
CA ASN A 526 -8.36 -11.38 -30.52
C ASN A 526 -9.87 -11.08 -30.43
N GLY A 527 -10.23 -10.11 -29.60
CA GLY A 527 -11.60 -9.62 -29.49
C GLY A 527 -11.66 -8.18 -29.02
N SER A 528 -12.87 -7.65 -28.95
CA SER A 528 -13.12 -6.31 -28.42
C SER A 528 -14.48 -6.21 -27.73
N PHE A 529 -14.56 -5.31 -26.75
CA PHE A 529 -15.80 -4.88 -26.12
C PHE A 529 -16.04 -3.41 -26.38
N THR A 530 -17.31 -3.02 -26.40
CA THR A 530 -17.71 -1.62 -26.53
C THR A 530 -18.13 -1.09 -25.17
N MET A 531 -17.67 0.11 -24.82
CA MET A 531 -18.15 0.86 -23.66
C MET A 531 -18.68 2.22 -24.11
N LYS A 532 -19.68 2.75 -23.40
CA LYS A 532 -20.28 4.06 -23.62
C LYS A 532 -20.49 4.76 -22.27
N PRO A 533 -19.51 5.51 -21.76
CA PRO A 533 -19.63 6.20 -20.49
C PRO A 533 -20.68 7.33 -20.55
N THR A 534 -21.42 7.53 -19.46
CA THR A 534 -22.52 8.54 -19.39
C THR A 534 -22.36 9.57 -18.28
N LEU A 535 -21.28 9.49 -17.49
CA LEU A 535 -21.02 10.38 -16.34
C LEU A 535 -19.77 11.25 -16.58
N THR A 536 -19.83 12.52 -16.15
CA THR A 536 -18.74 13.50 -16.26
C THR A 536 -17.71 13.35 -15.14
N PHE A 537 -16.42 13.46 -15.49
CA PHE A 537 -15.24 13.45 -14.60
C PHE A 537 -15.20 12.35 -13.52
N SER A 538 -15.30 11.09 -13.94
CA SER A 538 -14.97 9.92 -13.13
C SER A 538 -13.89 9.06 -13.81
N ILE A 539 -13.06 8.39 -12.99
CA ILE A 539 -12.20 7.31 -13.46
C ILE A 539 -13.10 6.07 -13.58
N LEU A 540 -13.37 5.62 -14.80
CA LEU A 540 -14.10 4.37 -15.04
C LEU A 540 -13.17 3.19 -14.77
N LYS A 541 -13.55 2.29 -13.88
CA LYS A 541 -12.81 1.05 -13.62
C LYS A 541 -13.54 -0.10 -14.29
N TYR A 542 -12.82 -0.83 -15.11
CA TYR A 542 -13.36 -2.01 -15.78
C TYR A 542 -12.43 -3.21 -15.61
N ALA A 543 -12.99 -4.41 -15.70
CA ALA A 543 -12.25 -5.66 -15.66
C ALA A 543 -12.61 -6.50 -16.88
N ILE A 544 -11.60 -7.10 -17.51
CA ILE A 544 -11.79 -8.21 -18.43
C ILE A 544 -11.46 -9.50 -17.69
N THR A 545 -12.39 -10.44 -17.74
CA THR A 545 -12.33 -11.72 -17.02
C THR A 545 -12.43 -12.85 -18.04
N VAL A 546 -11.59 -13.87 -17.89
CA VAL A 546 -11.62 -15.09 -18.69
C VAL A 546 -12.14 -16.23 -17.83
N TYR A 547 -13.06 -16.99 -18.39
CA TYR A 547 -13.64 -18.20 -17.81
C TYR A 547 -13.26 -19.40 -18.66
N LEU A 548 -13.14 -20.57 -18.02
CA LEU A 548 -12.95 -21.83 -18.73
C LEU A 548 -14.32 -22.36 -19.18
N GLY A 549 -14.52 -22.50 -20.49
CA GLY A 549 -15.78 -22.93 -21.09
C GLY A 549 -16.94 -22.03 -20.69
N SER A 550 -18.06 -22.65 -20.33
CA SER A 550 -19.24 -21.99 -19.74
C SER A 550 -19.28 -22.08 -18.20
N SER A 551 -18.16 -22.44 -17.57
CA SER A 551 -18.08 -22.52 -16.10
C SER A 551 -18.09 -21.12 -15.47
N SER A 552 -18.39 -21.05 -14.17
CA SER A 552 -18.17 -19.83 -13.37
C SER A 552 -16.72 -19.68 -12.89
N GLU A 553 -15.83 -20.57 -13.31
CA GLU A 553 -14.45 -20.59 -12.86
C GLU A 553 -13.63 -19.51 -13.56
N ILE A 554 -13.18 -18.52 -12.78
CA ILE A 554 -12.30 -17.46 -13.26
C ILE A 554 -10.88 -18.01 -13.43
N THR A 555 -10.33 -17.91 -14.64
CA THR A 555 -8.94 -18.29 -14.96
C THR A 555 -8.01 -17.09 -14.96
N GLN A 556 -8.46 -15.97 -15.53
CA GLN A 556 -7.77 -14.69 -15.54
C GLN A 556 -8.73 -13.55 -15.25
N ARG A 557 -8.23 -12.51 -14.56
CA ARG A 557 -8.96 -11.25 -14.40
C ARG A 557 -7.97 -10.10 -14.31
N ILE A 558 -8.09 -9.12 -15.21
CA ILE A 558 -7.24 -7.93 -15.20
C ILE A 558 -8.13 -6.69 -15.08
N LEU A 559 -7.82 -5.87 -14.08
CA LEU A 559 -8.44 -4.57 -13.83
C LEU A 559 -7.70 -3.46 -14.61
N LYS A 560 -8.46 -2.55 -15.20
CA LYS A 560 -7.98 -1.38 -15.92
C LYS A 560 -8.83 -0.16 -15.54
N THR A 561 -8.27 1.00 -15.81
CA THR A 561 -8.92 2.28 -15.59
C THR A 561 -8.82 3.10 -16.85
N VAL A 562 -9.88 3.82 -17.19
CA VAL A 562 -9.88 4.80 -18.27
C VAL A 562 -10.44 6.13 -17.76
N LEU A 563 -9.80 7.23 -18.16
CA LEU A 563 -10.31 8.57 -17.89
C LEU A 563 -11.51 8.84 -18.80
N VAL A 564 -12.64 9.23 -18.19
CA VAL A 564 -13.83 9.68 -18.92
C VAL A 564 -13.82 11.20 -18.98
N THR A 565 -13.94 11.74 -20.19
CA THR A 565 -13.88 13.17 -20.46
C THR A 565 -14.98 13.60 -21.43
N ASP A 566 -15.43 14.84 -21.34
CA ASP A 566 -16.30 15.49 -22.33
C ASP A 566 -15.52 16.17 -23.46
N ILE A 567 -14.18 16.12 -23.39
CA ILE A 567 -13.25 16.62 -24.39
C ILE A 567 -13.06 15.58 -25.50
N GLU A 568 -13.21 16.03 -26.74
CA GLU A 568 -12.80 15.30 -27.94
C GLU A 568 -11.47 15.87 -28.41
N ARG A 569 -10.42 15.05 -28.26
CA ARG A 569 -9.07 15.38 -28.75
C ARG A 569 -9.11 15.74 -30.23
N PRO A 570 -8.24 16.67 -30.69
CA PRO A 570 -8.20 17.04 -32.09
C PRO A 570 -7.85 15.85 -32.98
N VAL A 571 -8.53 15.72 -34.11
CA VAL A 571 -8.28 14.72 -35.16
C VAL A 571 -8.06 15.43 -36.48
N CYS A 572 -6.95 15.11 -37.16
CA CYS A 572 -6.56 15.67 -38.45
C CYS A 572 -6.91 14.69 -39.57
N THR A 573 -7.77 15.10 -40.50
CA THR A 573 -8.15 14.30 -41.67
C THR A 573 -7.78 15.05 -42.95
N VAL A 574 -7.19 14.35 -43.91
CA VAL A 574 -6.92 14.93 -45.24
C VAL A 574 -8.18 14.74 -46.09
N VAL A 575 -8.78 15.83 -46.51
CA VAL A 575 -10.07 15.83 -47.24
C VAL A 575 -9.82 15.75 -48.74
N THR A 576 -8.94 16.60 -49.27
CA THR A 576 -8.60 16.61 -50.69
C THR A 576 -7.12 16.83 -50.92
N VAL A 577 -6.60 16.21 -51.97
CA VAL A 577 -5.22 16.35 -52.43
C VAL A 577 -5.27 16.61 -53.94
N ASN A 578 -4.74 17.75 -54.37
CA ASN A 578 -4.72 18.18 -55.76
C ASN A 578 -3.28 18.47 -56.19
N GLY A 579 -2.84 17.79 -57.26
CA GLY A 579 -1.48 17.85 -57.78
C GLY A 579 -0.71 16.55 -57.53
N SER A 580 0.34 16.32 -58.31
CA SER A 580 1.27 15.20 -58.12
C SER A 580 2.69 15.64 -58.48
N CYS A 581 3.67 15.10 -57.76
CA CYS A 581 5.08 15.37 -58.00
C CYS A 581 5.72 14.14 -58.66
N ASN A 582 5.77 14.16 -59.99
CA ASN A 582 6.40 13.12 -60.81
C ASN A 582 7.92 13.38 -60.92
N ASN A 583 8.68 12.41 -61.45
CA ASN A 583 10.15 12.50 -61.60
C ASN A 583 10.65 13.81 -62.25
N SER A 584 9.94 14.36 -63.24
CA SER A 584 10.31 15.62 -63.89
C SER A 584 10.13 16.85 -62.99
N SER A 585 9.15 16.82 -62.08
CA SER A 585 8.86 17.89 -61.12
C SER A 585 9.64 17.78 -59.80
N LEU A 586 10.29 16.64 -59.55
CA LEU A 586 11.17 16.39 -58.41
C LEU A 586 12.64 16.79 -58.66
N ASN A 587 12.97 17.31 -59.85
CA ASN A 587 14.29 17.83 -60.17
C ASN A 587 14.57 19.12 -59.35
N THR A 588 15.70 19.15 -58.64
CA THR A 588 16.10 20.20 -57.69
C THR A 588 16.22 21.60 -58.31
N ALA A 589 16.38 21.74 -59.63
CA ALA A 589 16.50 23.04 -60.28
C ALA A 589 15.15 23.71 -60.65
N GLN A 590 14.04 22.96 -60.77
CA GLN A 590 12.75 23.49 -61.28
C GLN A 590 11.52 23.10 -60.44
N CYS A 591 11.71 22.42 -59.32
CA CYS A 591 10.63 21.95 -58.45
C CYS A 591 9.66 23.05 -57.97
N HIS A 592 10.13 24.31 -57.85
CA HIS A 592 9.32 25.46 -57.44
C HIS A 592 8.21 25.84 -58.44
N LYS A 593 8.33 25.41 -59.70
CA LYS A 593 7.33 25.68 -60.75
C LYS A 593 6.09 24.79 -60.62
N TYR A 594 6.21 23.66 -59.91
CA TYR A 594 5.15 22.69 -59.75
C TYR A 594 4.54 22.85 -58.37
N GLN A 595 3.38 23.50 -58.31
CA GLN A 595 2.65 23.76 -57.09
C GLN A 595 1.61 22.67 -56.85
N TRP A 596 1.42 22.29 -55.59
CA TRP A 596 0.39 21.37 -55.15
C TRP A 596 -0.49 22.04 -54.08
N PHE A 597 -1.69 21.48 -53.91
CA PHE A 597 -2.67 21.97 -52.96
C PHE A 597 -3.33 20.81 -52.21
N ALA A 598 -3.55 20.95 -50.91
CA ALA A 598 -4.34 20.02 -50.13
C ALA A 598 -5.28 20.75 -49.17
N LYS A 599 -6.37 20.08 -48.80
CA LYS A 599 -7.24 20.49 -47.71
C LYS A 599 -7.22 19.45 -46.62
N ALA A 600 -7.01 19.90 -45.39
CA ALA A 600 -7.16 19.10 -44.19
C ALA A 600 -8.29 19.69 -43.33
N GLU A 601 -8.94 18.84 -42.54
CA GLU A 601 -9.97 19.20 -41.59
C GLU A 601 -9.53 18.75 -40.20
N ILE A 602 -9.65 19.65 -39.22
CA ILE A 602 -9.38 19.36 -37.81
C ILE A 602 -10.70 19.33 -37.05
N THR A 603 -11.08 18.18 -36.52
CA THR A 603 -12.28 18.04 -35.66
C THR A 603 -11.87 17.91 -34.21
N PHE A 604 -12.52 18.67 -33.32
CA PHE A 604 -12.22 18.70 -31.88
C PHE A 604 -13.40 19.29 -31.11
N LYS A 605 -13.45 19.08 -29.79
CA LYS A 605 -14.49 19.65 -28.90
C LYS A 605 -13.99 19.74 -27.47
N GLY A 606 -14.28 20.84 -26.78
CA GLY A 606 -14.02 21.00 -25.34
C GLY A 606 -12.65 21.58 -24.98
N THR A 607 -11.66 21.52 -25.88
CA THR A 607 -10.37 22.21 -25.76
C THR A 607 -10.21 23.30 -26.80
N GLU A 608 -9.43 24.33 -26.48
CA GLU A 608 -9.11 25.43 -27.40
C GLU A 608 -7.89 25.06 -28.24
N LEU A 609 -7.94 25.27 -29.56
CA LEU A 609 -6.76 25.07 -30.41
C LEU A 609 -5.76 26.20 -30.20
N GLU A 610 -4.51 25.84 -29.93
CA GLU A 610 -3.43 26.79 -29.67
C GLU A 610 -2.71 27.17 -30.97
N ASN A 611 -2.29 26.19 -31.78
CA ASN A 611 -1.56 26.45 -33.01
C ASN A 611 -1.65 25.32 -34.05
N PHE A 612 -1.23 25.65 -35.28
CA PHE A 612 -0.91 24.69 -36.33
C PHE A 612 0.54 24.81 -36.76
N THR A 613 1.20 23.69 -36.98
CA THR A 613 2.57 23.62 -37.49
C THR A 613 2.68 22.65 -38.65
N SER A 614 3.66 22.87 -39.55
CA SER A 614 4.00 21.94 -40.62
C SER A 614 5.44 21.43 -40.46
N SER A 615 5.70 20.19 -40.88
CA SER A 615 7.05 19.58 -40.82
C SER A 615 8.11 20.28 -41.66
N VAL A 616 7.72 21.21 -42.53
CA VAL A 616 8.63 21.91 -43.47
C VAL A 616 8.65 23.42 -43.26
N GLY A 617 8.02 23.90 -42.18
CA GLY A 617 8.06 25.30 -41.76
C GLY A 617 7.61 26.26 -42.85
N SER A 618 8.43 27.27 -43.16
CA SER A 618 8.13 28.36 -44.10
C SER A 618 8.05 27.93 -45.58
N ALA A 619 8.40 26.69 -45.92
CA ALA A 619 8.32 26.19 -47.29
C ALA A 619 6.89 25.83 -47.73
N THR A 620 5.93 25.87 -46.79
CA THR A 620 4.52 25.56 -47.00
C THR A 620 3.65 26.71 -46.50
N GLU A 621 2.69 27.16 -47.29
CA GLU A 621 1.69 28.15 -46.88
C GLU A 621 0.48 27.43 -46.29
N LEU A 622 0.15 27.74 -45.04
CA LEU A 622 -1.05 27.27 -44.35
C LEU A 622 -2.05 28.42 -44.29
N VAL A 623 -3.27 28.19 -44.79
CA VAL A 623 -4.39 29.14 -44.73
C VAL A 623 -5.53 28.50 -43.96
N TYR A 624 -5.90 29.11 -42.84
CA TYR A 624 -6.96 28.67 -41.93
C TYR A 624 -7.64 29.90 -41.32
N ASP A 625 -8.89 29.72 -40.87
CA ASP A 625 -9.64 30.78 -40.19
C ASP A 625 -9.07 31.06 -38.79
N ASP A 626 -9.32 32.25 -38.23
CA ASP A 626 -8.88 32.58 -36.86
C ASP A 626 -9.38 31.53 -35.87
N ILE A 627 -8.44 30.93 -35.12
CA ILE A 627 -8.67 29.84 -34.16
C ILE A 627 -8.77 30.32 -32.71
N SER A 628 -8.60 31.62 -32.45
CA SER A 628 -8.60 32.16 -31.08
C SER A 628 -9.95 31.96 -30.39
N GLY A 629 -9.94 31.35 -29.19
CA GLY A 629 -11.16 31.07 -28.41
C GLY A 629 -12.04 29.94 -28.97
N LEU A 630 -11.69 29.32 -30.09
CA LEU A 630 -12.48 28.23 -30.67
C LEU A 630 -12.30 26.96 -29.87
N ARG A 631 -13.40 26.47 -29.29
CA ARG A 631 -13.45 25.25 -28.46
C ARG A 631 -14.14 24.06 -29.14
N HIS A 632 -14.49 24.20 -30.41
CA HIS A 632 -15.04 23.11 -31.22
C HIS A 632 -14.72 23.31 -32.71
N GLY A 633 -14.56 22.21 -33.43
CA GLY A 633 -14.38 22.17 -34.88
C GLY A 633 -15.68 21.82 -35.65
N PRO A 634 -15.59 21.53 -36.96
CA PRO A 634 -14.35 21.39 -37.73
C PRO A 634 -13.67 22.73 -38.07
N VAL A 635 -12.34 22.72 -38.17
CA VAL A 635 -11.52 23.81 -38.74
C VAL A 635 -10.89 23.32 -40.04
N ASN A 636 -11.11 24.04 -41.13
CA ASN A 636 -10.57 23.69 -42.44
C ASN A 636 -9.23 24.40 -42.67
N ILE A 637 -8.23 23.63 -43.08
CA ILE A 637 -6.88 24.10 -43.35
C ILE A 637 -6.57 23.86 -44.83
N SER A 638 -6.28 24.93 -45.54
CA SER A 638 -5.78 24.90 -46.90
C SER A 638 -4.25 24.94 -46.89
N ILE A 639 -3.63 23.95 -47.51
CA ILE A 639 -2.17 23.77 -47.53
C ILE A 639 -1.71 23.96 -48.98
N LYS A 640 -0.75 24.86 -49.18
CA LYS A 640 -0.08 25.08 -50.48
C LYS A 640 1.42 24.86 -50.33
N GLY A 641 2.01 24.27 -51.34
CA GLY A 641 3.46 24.11 -51.42
C GLY A 641 3.90 23.72 -52.82
N SER A 642 5.19 23.45 -52.97
CA SER A 642 5.78 23.06 -54.25
C SER A 642 6.37 21.67 -54.21
N CYS A 643 6.64 21.08 -55.38
CA CYS A 643 7.29 19.77 -55.47
C CYS A 643 8.73 19.74 -54.93
N CYS A 644 9.29 20.87 -54.48
CA CYS A 644 10.51 20.87 -53.67
C CYS A 644 10.29 20.24 -52.28
N THR A 645 9.03 20.21 -51.82
CA THR A 645 8.57 19.60 -50.58
C THR A 645 7.40 18.68 -50.89
N PRO A 646 7.65 17.48 -51.44
CA PRO A 646 6.60 16.59 -51.95
C PRO A 646 5.84 15.85 -50.83
N SER A 647 6.20 16.08 -49.57
CA SER A 647 5.58 15.48 -48.39
C SER A 647 5.49 16.49 -47.27
N VAL A 648 4.33 16.58 -46.62
CA VAL A 648 4.09 17.52 -45.50
C VAL A 648 3.30 16.81 -44.41
N VAL A 649 3.77 16.94 -43.17
CA VAL A 649 3.01 16.58 -41.97
C VAL A 649 2.44 17.86 -41.38
N LEU A 650 1.12 17.93 -41.25
CA LEU A 650 0.40 18.97 -40.53
C LEU A 650 0.20 18.49 -39.10
N ALA A 651 0.45 19.36 -38.12
CA ALA A 651 0.19 19.11 -36.72
C ALA A 651 -0.68 20.25 -36.13
N ALA A 652 -1.75 19.89 -35.42
CA ALA A 652 -2.57 20.79 -34.62
C ALA A 652 -2.33 20.51 -33.15
N VAL A 653 -2.14 21.56 -32.34
CA VAL A 653 -1.94 21.46 -30.89
C VAL A 653 -3.03 22.23 -30.17
N ASP A 654 -3.62 21.64 -29.14
CA ASP A 654 -4.56 22.33 -28.25
C ASP A 654 -3.89 22.85 -26.97
N THR A 655 -4.59 23.71 -26.22
CA THR A 655 -4.09 24.34 -24.99
C THR A 655 -3.76 23.37 -23.86
N GLU A 656 -4.22 22.12 -23.95
CA GLU A 656 -3.91 21.04 -23.00
C GLU A 656 -2.71 20.19 -23.46
N GLY A 657 -2.10 20.53 -24.61
CA GLY A 657 -0.93 19.88 -25.18
C GLY A 657 -1.24 18.62 -25.99
N TYR A 658 -2.49 18.35 -26.36
CA TYR A 658 -2.83 17.25 -27.26
C TYR A 658 -2.51 17.61 -28.71
N ILE A 659 -1.86 16.67 -29.41
CA ILE A 659 -1.38 16.88 -30.79
C ILE A 659 -2.12 15.96 -31.75
N ALA A 660 -2.71 16.52 -32.80
CA ALA A 660 -3.28 15.80 -33.93
C ALA A 660 -2.38 15.95 -35.15
N GLN A 661 -2.06 14.85 -35.85
CA GLN A 661 -1.21 14.90 -37.04
C GLN A 661 -1.84 14.21 -38.23
N CYS A 662 -1.68 14.79 -39.42
CA CYS A 662 -1.97 14.11 -40.67
C CYS A 662 -0.90 14.41 -41.73
N ARG A 663 -0.63 13.43 -42.58
CA ARG A 663 0.43 13.47 -43.59
C ARG A 663 -0.18 13.51 -44.98
N VAL A 664 0.34 14.40 -45.81
CA VAL A 664 0.01 14.49 -47.24
C VAL A 664 1.27 14.17 -48.04
N GLU A 665 1.15 13.25 -49.00
CA GLU A 665 2.26 12.78 -49.84
C GLU A 665 1.89 12.95 -51.31
N PHE A 666 2.72 13.66 -52.06
CA PHE A 666 2.52 13.98 -53.48
C PHE A 666 3.49 13.23 -54.40
N SER A 667 4.52 12.57 -53.86
CA SER A 667 5.54 11.81 -54.62
C SER A 667 5.09 10.40 -55.05
N GLY A 668 3.94 9.92 -54.55
CA GLY A 668 3.51 8.53 -54.72
C GLY A 668 4.45 7.50 -54.07
N GLY A 669 5.36 7.93 -53.17
CA GLY A 669 6.29 7.04 -52.47
C GLY A 669 7.63 6.80 -53.18
N GLN A 670 7.96 7.56 -54.24
CA GLN A 670 9.26 7.45 -54.92
C GLN A 670 10.38 8.14 -54.11
N ILE A 671 11.39 7.36 -53.69
CA ILE A 671 12.60 7.88 -53.04
C ILE A 671 13.51 8.46 -54.13
N VAL A 672 13.72 9.79 -54.12
CA VAL A 672 14.72 10.42 -54.97
C VAL A 672 16.07 10.29 -54.29
N THR A 673 16.93 9.41 -54.80
CA THR A 673 18.35 9.38 -54.41
C THR A 673 19.04 10.62 -54.99
N PRO A 674 19.89 11.34 -54.22
CA PRO A 674 20.73 12.38 -54.78
C PRO A 674 21.62 11.78 -55.88
N MET A 675 21.70 12.42 -57.05
CA MET A 675 22.67 12.05 -58.09
C MET A 675 24.09 12.22 -57.51
N GLU A 676 24.89 11.16 -57.57
CA GLU A 676 26.33 11.23 -57.34
C GLU A 676 26.94 12.24 -58.31
N PHE A 677 27.57 13.29 -57.76
CA PHE A 677 28.50 14.11 -58.53
C PHE A 677 29.77 13.29 -58.71
N ASN A 678 30.02 12.82 -59.94
CA ASN A 678 31.30 12.24 -60.31
C ASN A 678 32.39 13.32 -60.26
N ASP A 679 33.35 13.11 -59.37
CA ASP A 679 34.65 13.79 -59.39
C ASP A 679 35.38 13.51 -60.71
N LEU A 680 35.85 14.57 -61.36
CA LEU A 680 36.96 14.60 -62.31
C LEU A 680 37.32 16.07 -62.53
N ASP A 681 38.32 16.59 -61.81
CA ASP A 681 39.64 16.81 -62.41
C ASP A 681 40.69 17.21 -61.35
N ASN A 682 41.86 16.58 -61.45
CA ASN A 682 43.02 16.76 -60.60
C ASN A 682 43.98 17.75 -61.25
N SER A 683 44.34 18.86 -60.59
CA SER A 683 45.70 19.47 -60.66
C SER A 683 45.85 20.72 -59.77
N PRO A 684 47.09 21.10 -59.39
CA PRO A 684 47.45 21.41 -58.02
C PRO A 684 47.39 22.90 -57.69
N VAL A 685 47.00 23.22 -56.45
CA VAL A 685 47.12 24.57 -55.89
C VAL A 685 48.50 24.73 -55.25
N ALA A 686 49.30 25.59 -55.87
CA ALA A 686 50.45 26.22 -55.23
C ALA A 686 49.99 27.36 -54.30
N THR A 687 50.75 27.51 -53.24
CA THR A 687 50.64 28.42 -52.08
C THR A 687 50.41 29.90 -52.41
N ASP A 688 49.59 30.59 -51.59
CA ASP A 688 50.05 31.84 -50.96
C ASP A 688 49.37 32.11 -49.60
N LYS A 689 50.12 32.79 -48.73
CA LYS A 689 49.86 33.09 -47.32
C LYS A 689 48.93 34.30 -47.14
N SER A 690 48.09 34.26 -46.10
CA SER A 690 47.90 35.43 -45.21
C SER A 690 47.42 35.00 -43.82
N ASP A 691 48.35 35.06 -42.87
CA ASP A 691 48.12 35.04 -41.42
C ASP A 691 47.31 36.27 -40.96
N GLY A 692 46.59 36.11 -39.84
CA GLY A 692 46.28 37.26 -38.97
C GLY A 692 44.85 37.38 -38.42
N SER A 693 44.23 36.30 -37.90
CA SER A 693 43.02 36.51 -37.07
C SER A 693 42.69 35.44 -36.03
N TYR A 694 43.39 34.28 -36.02
CA TYR A 694 43.02 33.17 -35.13
C TYR A 694 43.75 33.14 -33.78
N THR A 695 44.93 33.76 -33.65
CA THR A 695 45.70 33.75 -32.40
C THR A 695 45.14 34.71 -31.34
N VAL A 696 44.50 35.82 -31.75
CA VAL A 696 43.92 36.80 -30.82
C VAL A 696 42.63 36.27 -30.16
N ILE A 697 41.83 35.50 -30.90
CA ILE A 697 40.54 34.96 -30.41
C ILE A 697 40.78 33.84 -29.38
N VAL A 698 41.79 32.98 -29.61
CA VAL A 698 42.10 31.89 -28.68
C VAL A 698 42.69 32.42 -27.38
N ILE A 699 43.53 33.47 -27.43
CA ILE A 699 44.07 34.09 -26.20
C ILE A 699 42.95 34.77 -25.39
N ALA A 700 41.99 35.44 -26.05
CA ALA A 700 40.87 36.08 -25.35
C ALA A 700 39.97 35.08 -24.61
N ILE A 701 39.70 33.91 -25.20
CA ILE A 701 38.88 32.86 -24.58
C ILE A 701 39.60 32.25 -23.37
N VAL A 702 40.91 31.98 -23.48
CA VAL A 702 41.69 31.41 -22.38
C VAL A 702 41.80 32.39 -21.20
N VAL A 703 42.02 33.68 -21.47
CA VAL A 703 42.05 34.71 -20.42
C VAL A 703 40.68 34.86 -19.75
N GLY A 704 39.59 34.81 -20.52
CA GLY A 704 38.22 34.87 -19.99
C GLY A 704 37.92 33.72 -19.02
N VAL A 705 38.30 32.49 -19.38
CA VAL A 705 38.10 31.32 -18.51
C VAL A 705 38.92 31.41 -17.23
N ILE A 706 40.18 31.88 -17.30
CA ILE A 706 41.04 32.04 -16.12
C ILE A 706 40.45 33.09 -15.16
N ILE A 707 39.91 34.20 -15.67
CA ILE A 707 39.29 35.23 -14.83
C ILE A 707 38.06 34.68 -14.10
N VAL A 708 37.21 33.90 -14.77
CA VAL A 708 36.02 33.29 -14.15
C VAL A 708 36.40 32.29 -13.06
N VAL A 709 37.44 31.48 -13.26
CA VAL A 709 37.93 30.55 -12.24
C VAL A 709 38.52 31.31 -11.05
N VAL A 710 39.31 32.36 -11.27
CA VAL A 710 39.89 33.17 -10.19
C VAL A 710 38.79 33.89 -9.39
N LEU A 711 37.78 34.46 -10.03
CA LEU A 711 36.65 35.10 -9.35
C LEU A 711 35.83 34.09 -8.54
N SER A 712 35.66 32.86 -9.05
CA SER A 712 34.96 31.78 -8.34
C SER A 712 35.73 31.34 -7.09
N ILE A 713 37.07 31.26 -7.17
CA ILE A 713 37.93 30.94 -6.03
C ILE A 713 37.92 32.07 -5.00
N ILE A 714 37.99 33.33 -5.42
CA ILE A 714 37.89 34.49 -4.52
C ILE A 714 36.52 34.52 -3.83
N GLY A 715 35.44 34.27 -4.58
CA GLY A 715 34.09 34.15 -4.03
C GLY A 715 33.96 33.04 -2.99
N PHE A 716 34.57 31.87 -3.25
CA PHE A 716 34.59 30.76 -2.30
C PHE A 716 35.40 31.07 -1.03
N ILE A 717 36.53 31.77 -1.16
CA ILE A 717 37.34 32.21 -0.02
C ILE A 717 36.60 33.27 0.81
N ALA A 718 35.96 34.24 0.16
CA ALA A 718 35.14 35.25 0.82
C ALA A 718 33.95 34.62 1.54
N TYR A 719 33.25 33.68 0.90
CA TYR A 719 32.17 32.92 1.51
C TYR A 719 32.63 32.14 2.75
N ARG A 720 33.80 31.48 2.69
CA ARG A 720 34.37 30.78 3.84
C ARG A 720 34.72 31.73 4.99
N LYS A 721 35.31 32.90 4.70
CA LYS A 721 35.61 33.92 5.72
C LYS A 721 34.33 34.49 6.35
N PHE A 722 33.28 34.71 5.55
CA PHE A 722 31.99 35.21 6.04
C PHE A 722 31.29 34.17 6.94
N LYS A 723 31.34 32.89 6.57
CA LYS A 723 30.80 31.79 7.39
C LYS A 723 31.57 31.61 8.70
N GLN A 724 32.89 31.79 8.69
CA GLN A 724 33.71 31.78 9.92
C GLN A 724 33.42 33.00 10.83
N ALA A 725 33.21 34.19 10.26
CA ALA A 725 32.83 35.37 11.03
C ALA A 725 31.43 35.21 11.66
N SER A 726 30.46 34.64 10.93
CA SER A 726 29.11 34.39 11.43
C SER A 726 29.07 33.31 12.54
N TYR A 727 29.96 32.31 12.45
CA TYR A 727 30.13 31.30 13.51
C TYR A 727 30.72 31.90 14.80
N ASN A 728 31.70 32.80 14.69
CA ASN A 728 32.31 33.46 15.85
C ASN A 728 31.40 34.50 16.53
N VAL A 729 30.51 35.16 15.77
CA VAL A 729 29.49 36.06 16.34
C VAL A 729 28.45 35.26 17.14
N ASN A 730 27.99 34.11 16.63
CA ASN A 730 27.03 33.25 17.34
C ASN A 730 27.62 32.56 18.58
N TYR A 731 28.93 32.29 18.61
CA TYR A 731 29.60 31.77 19.81
C TYR A 731 29.70 32.83 20.93
N ASN A 732 30.05 34.07 20.60
CA ASN A 732 30.15 35.16 21.58
C ASN A 732 28.78 35.66 22.09
N VAL A 733 27.73 35.63 21.26
CA VAL A 733 26.36 35.94 21.70
C VAL A 733 25.85 34.89 22.69
N ASN A 734 26.17 33.61 22.50
CA ASN A 734 25.77 32.55 23.44
C ASN A 734 26.55 32.51 24.76
N GLN A 735 27.80 33.02 24.80
CA GLN A 735 28.50 33.20 26.08
C GLN A 735 27.97 34.41 26.87
N ASN A 736 27.68 35.54 26.20
CA ASN A 736 27.13 36.72 26.88
C ASN A 736 25.69 36.51 27.38
N ILE A 737 24.92 35.61 26.75
CA ILE A 737 23.58 35.20 27.25
C ILE A 737 23.70 34.25 28.46
N LYS A 738 24.74 33.41 28.54
CA LYS A 738 24.98 32.56 29.72
C LYS A 738 25.49 33.33 30.94
N GLU A 739 26.28 34.38 30.76
CA GLU A 739 26.73 35.23 31.89
C GLU A 739 25.69 36.30 32.32
N GLY A 740 24.73 36.64 31.45
CA GLY A 740 23.65 37.59 31.76
C GLY A 740 22.44 37.02 32.52
N ILE A 741 22.29 35.69 32.56
CA ILE A 741 21.15 35.03 33.23
C ILE A 741 21.47 34.69 34.70
N ASP A 742 22.75 34.71 35.12
CA ASP A 742 23.17 34.41 36.50
C ASP A 742 23.18 35.63 37.44
N LYS A 743 22.75 36.81 36.94
CA LYS A 743 22.64 38.05 37.73
C LYS A 743 21.32 38.76 37.44
N ASN A 744 20.20 38.24 37.94
CA ASN A 744 19.14 39.07 38.50
C ASN A 744 17.99 38.25 39.12
N GLN A 745 17.66 38.64 40.35
CA GLN A 745 16.37 38.49 41.06
C GLN A 745 16.00 37.14 41.72
N ARG A 746 16.31 37.06 43.02
CA ARG A 746 15.28 36.76 44.05
C ARG A 746 15.29 37.86 45.12
N PRO A 747 14.14 38.43 45.52
CA PRO A 747 14.03 39.19 46.75
C PRO A 747 13.69 38.30 47.95
N ASN A 748 13.97 38.91 49.11
CA ASN A 748 14.18 38.43 50.46
C ASN A 748 12.99 37.82 51.26
N ILE A 749 13.35 36.83 52.10
CA ILE A 749 13.06 36.61 53.55
C ILE A 749 11.57 36.32 53.94
N VAL A 750 11.20 35.27 54.69
CA VAL A 750 11.36 35.06 56.17
C VAL A 750 11.38 33.56 56.58
N GLU A 751 12.34 33.26 57.46
CA GLU A 751 12.54 32.21 58.49
C GLU A 751 11.60 30.99 58.63
N TYR A 752 12.21 29.80 58.78
CA TYR A 752 12.22 29.03 60.05
C TYR A 752 13.40 28.02 60.07
N HIS A 753 13.96 27.81 61.28
CA HIS A 753 15.23 27.13 61.62
C HIS A 753 15.23 25.56 61.53
N PRO A 754 16.41 24.90 61.64
CA PRO A 754 16.73 23.64 60.95
C PRO A 754 16.75 22.40 61.85
N VAL A 755 16.78 21.22 61.21
CA VAL A 755 17.34 20.00 61.79
C VAL A 755 18.41 19.45 60.84
N LYS A 756 19.66 19.42 61.34
CA LYS A 756 20.81 18.71 60.78
C LYS A 756 20.63 17.20 60.95
N LEU A 757 21.18 16.43 60.02
CA LEU A 757 21.89 15.13 60.17
C LEU A 757 22.43 14.79 58.77
N GLU A 758 23.71 15.06 58.52
CA GLU A 758 24.87 14.15 58.65
C GLU A 758 25.12 13.32 57.39
N GLU A 759 26.33 13.53 56.85
CA GLU A 759 26.99 12.76 55.79
C GLU A 759 27.30 11.34 56.25
N VAL A 760 27.13 10.36 55.35
CA VAL A 760 27.98 9.16 55.19
C VAL A 760 27.82 8.78 53.69
N SER A 761 28.85 8.87 52.83
CA SER A 761 29.78 7.78 52.43
C SER A 761 29.08 6.42 52.23
N ASP A 762 29.33 5.56 51.26
CA ASP A 762 30.50 5.24 50.45
C ASP A 762 30.05 4.32 49.27
N GLU A 763 30.96 4.18 48.31
CA GLU A 763 31.27 2.99 47.48
C GLU A 763 30.17 2.20 46.74
N LYS A 764 30.27 2.18 45.40
CA LYS A 764 30.76 1.05 44.56
C LYS A 764 29.98 -0.27 44.70
N GLU A 765 29.38 -0.73 43.61
CA GLU A 765 29.88 -1.84 42.76
C GLU A 765 28.79 -2.32 41.79
N ASN A 766 29.19 -2.52 40.53
CA ASN A 766 28.75 -3.55 39.58
C ASN A 766 27.29 -4.03 39.60
N LEU A 767 26.51 -3.61 38.59
CA LEU A 767 25.94 -4.49 37.54
C LEU A 767 25.30 -3.68 36.40
#